data_AF-A0A6V7Y9D5-F1
#
_entry.id   AF-A0A6V7Y9D5-F1
#
_cell.length_a   1.000
_cell.length_b   1.000
_cell.length_c   1.000
_cell.angle_alpha   90.00
_cell.angle_beta   90.00
_cell.angle_gamma   90.00
#
_symmetry.space_group_name_H-M   'P 1'
#
loop_
_entity.id
_entity.type
_entity.pdbx_description
1 polymer ?
#
loop_
_entity_poly.entity_id
_entity_poly.type
_entity_poly.pdbx_seq_one_letter_code
_entity_poly.pdbx_strand_id
1 'polypeptide(L)'
;MVIVFKELFLQGLTPEMLKNGNKMYEMKVRLGKKNMLIFRDSFNIMPMSLASLVPAFALKVEDKPFFPHLANHPNNYGKEIFPSPSDYFADGMMSEKKNEFDKWYQQNKELPFLLDEALAAYCTNDVEILLAALLAFRSEFIEVTKRAAGERAASSKAHGGIDILRESMTIASACMNHFRTNHLKENHLALVPEKGYDNAENQSKLALKFMKWYEEKYNVNIQNAYSKEGEKKIGNYKLDGWIEEEKLGIEINGCAWHGCERCYPEYNIVLPNGIAAGKQREKDQFRLNFIKSQGINVQVFWECEIRRMLDRDREMKKKFRNYLDNGPINIRSCFFGGRTGPLQLFYSPKEGEEISYYDVTSLYPFINVSTKYPVGHPQVHILNNDINWRKPEDNIYELAILKVFVIPPRSIDVPVLPMKMGDDEDERLLFPLCSKCAKENPEGGVNENYSCSHSDQQRGWVSTCTSIELNVALEEGYRVTKLFRVLEFRESDEKLFAPYISEFMAAKIHSSGFDSSIKDNFAAEEQFIKECKDKFGINIERSKMGPNKGKRTQAKLMLNNLWGRFSLRNVGLSQCAITNNPAELRKYLDDRSIEVSALDELTPDILLITYSKKKDWVEEHACSNVVISLWTTSAARIHLLRAMQKVVRTPGCNLLYTDTDSLIFSHPSGNCPLQLGPHLGEFTNEYPSHEILEYCSGGAKQYGLKLRRKERQTTTFEYVLKVRGMTLNYDVIQNQGLRYDTFKKQVLSYARTGELEPINILYPNFLRPSIKDGCVISKPLYKMYKPVVCKGIIRPSDYVVLNFGHINNIHPRISPP
;
A
#
# COMPACT_ATOMS: atom_id res chain seq x y z
N MET A 1 -20.60 -15.29 -4.86
CA MET A 1 -20.93 -14.28 -5.91
C MET A 1 -20.79 -14.80 -7.33
N VAL A 2 -19.66 -15.40 -7.75
CA VAL A 2 -19.50 -15.92 -9.13
C VAL A 2 -20.60 -16.92 -9.54
N ILE A 3 -20.91 -17.87 -8.65
CA ILE A 3 -21.98 -18.85 -8.90
C ILE A 3 -23.35 -18.16 -9.00
N VAL A 4 -23.62 -17.17 -8.13
CA VAL A 4 -24.86 -16.38 -8.13
C VAL A 4 -24.99 -15.56 -9.43
N PHE A 5 -23.89 -14.98 -9.91
CA PHE A 5 -23.85 -14.27 -11.19
C PHE A 5 -24.29 -15.20 -12.33
N LYS A 6 -23.72 -16.42 -12.41
CA LYS A 6 -24.09 -17.41 -13.43
C LYS A 6 -25.58 -17.71 -13.39
N GLU A 7 -26.13 -17.95 -12.21
CA GLU A 7 -27.54 -18.31 -12.06
C GLU A 7 -28.47 -17.16 -12.48
N LEU A 8 -28.19 -15.94 -12.04
CA LEU A 8 -28.93 -14.74 -12.48
C LEU A 8 -28.85 -14.56 -13.99
N PHE A 9 -27.67 -14.76 -14.55
CA PHE A 9 -27.43 -14.64 -15.97
C PHE A 9 -28.19 -15.70 -16.79
N LEU A 10 -28.23 -16.96 -16.33
CA LEU A 10 -29.03 -18.03 -16.95
C LEU A 10 -30.54 -17.74 -16.88
N GLN A 11 -30.98 -16.97 -15.88
CA GLN A 11 -32.36 -16.48 -15.77
C GLN A 11 -32.63 -15.23 -16.63
N GLY A 12 -31.68 -14.80 -17.47
CA GLY A 12 -31.81 -13.66 -18.38
C GLY A 12 -31.56 -12.30 -17.74
N LEU A 13 -31.00 -12.26 -16.51
CA LEU A 13 -30.66 -11.01 -15.82
C LEU A 13 -29.22 -10.61 -16.12
N THR A 14 -28.99 -9.34 -16.47
CA THR A 14 -27.66 -8.78 -16.73
C THR A 14 -27.26 -7.82 -15.61
N PRO A 15 -26.64 -8.32 -14.52
CA PRO A 15 -26.29 -7.46 -13.40
C PRO A 15 -25.14 -6.49 -13.73
N GLU A 16 -25.21 -5.30 -13.16
CA GLU A 16 -24.08 -4.37 -13.13
C GLU A 16 -23.06 -4.89 -12.10
N MET A 17 -21.80 -5.06 -12.52
CA MET A 17 -20.73 -5.62 -11.67
C MET A 17 -19.60 -4.63 -11.45
N LEU A 18 -19.21 -4.46 -10.19
CA LEU A 18 -17.98 -3.78 -9.80
C LEU A 18 -16.95 -4.83 -9.35
N LYS A 19 -15.85 -4.99 -10.10
CA LYS A 19 -14.88 -6.06 -9.85
C LYS A 19 -13.42 -5.67 -10.10
N ASN A 20 -12.51 -6.47 -9.56
CA ASN A 20 -11.09 -6.48 -9.93
C ASN A 20 -10.65 -7.94 -10.15
N GLY A 21 -10.30 -8.30 -11.38
CA GLY A 21 -10.14 -9.70 -11.77
C GLY A 21 -11.41 -10.50 -11.45
N ASN A 22 -11.27 -11.63 -10.76
CA ASN A 22 -12.39 -12.45 -10.29
C ASN A 22 -12.95 -12.03 -8.91
N LYS A 23 -12.37 -11.01 -8.26
CA LYS A 23 -12.91 -10.46 -7.01
C LYS A 23 -14.04 -9.48 -7.34
N MET A 24 -15.28 -9.86 -7.04
CA MET A 24 -16.43 -8.96 -7.08
C MET A 24 -16.56 -8.18 -5.77
N TYR A 25 -16.84 -6.89 -5.86
CA TYR A 25 -17.13 -6.03 -4.70
C TYR A 25 -18.64 -5.85 -4.51
N GLU A 26 -19.35 -5.65 -5.61
CA GLU A 26 -20.79 -5.39 -5.63
C GLU A 26 -21.39 -5.86 -6.95
N MET A 27 -22.59 -6.42 -6.89
CA MET A 27 -23.39 -6.82 -8.05
C MET A 27 -24.81 -6.28 -7.87
N LYS A 28 -25.32 -5.53 -8.85
CA LYS A 28 -26.65 -4.92 -8.81
C LYS A 28 -27.55 -5.50 -9.88
N VAL A 29 -28.71 -5.99 -9.45
CA VAL A 29 -29.75 -6.52 -10.33
C VAL A 29 -30.95 -5.58 -10.28
N ARG A 30 -31.36 -5.08 -11.43
CA ARG A 30 -32.58 -4.28 -11.55
C ARG A 30 -33.78 -5.22 -11.68
N LEU A 31 -34.67 -5.22 -10.68
CA LEU A 31 -35.88 -6.06 -10.66
C LEU A 31 -37.14 -5.33 -11.19
N GLY A 32 -37.01 -4.05 -11.53
CA GLY A 32 -38.09 -3.20 -12.08
C GLY A 32 -37.64 -1.74 -12.20
N LYS A 33 -38.58 -0.80 -12.44
CA LYS A 33 -38.23 0.63 -12.62
C LYS A 33 -37.60 1.28 -11.37
N LYS A 34 -37.95 0.81 -10.17
CA LYS A 34 -37.50 1.41 -8.89
C LYS A 34 -36.83 0.42 -7.92
N ASN A 35 -36.85 -0.89 -8.21
CA ASN A 35 -36.36 -1.91 -7.30
C ASN A 35 -35.02 -2.46 -7.77
N MET A 36 -34.05 -2.49 -6.86
CA MET A 36 -32.71 -2.97 -7.12
C MET A 36 -32.29 -3.92 -6.01
N LEU A 37 -31.88 -5.14 -6.38
CA LEU A 37 -31.26 -6.09 -5.48
C LEU A 37 -29.74 -5.92 -5.56
N ILE A 38 -29.08 -5.83 -4.41
CA ILE A 38 -27.64 -5.59 -4.31
C ILE A 38 -26.99 -6.76 -3.57
N PHE A 39 -26.04 -7.41 -4.21
CA PHE A 39 -25.18 -8.42 -3.59
C PHE A 39 -23.84 -7.78 -3.23
N ARG A 40 -23.38 -8.02 -2.00
CA ARG A 40 -22.11 -7.52 -1.46
C ARG A 40 -21.35 -8.65 -0.78
N ASP A 41 -20.04 -8.53 -0.76
CA ASP A 41 -19.18 -9.41 0.05
C ASP A 41 -19.12 -8.91 1.49
N SER A 42 -19.66 -9.67 2.45
CA SER A 42 -19.54 -9.34 3.87
C SER A 42 -18.09 -9.28 4.34
N PHE A 43 -17.18 -10.02 3.69
CA PHE A 43 -15.76 -10.01 4.02
C PHE A 43 -15.10 -8.65 3.77
N ASN A 44 -15.63 -7.82 2.87
CA ASN A 44 -15.13 -6.46 2.66
C ASN A 44 -15.50 -5.50 3.81
N ILE A 45 -16.46 -5.88 4.66
CA ILE A 45 -16.88 -5.12 5.86
C ILE A 45 -16.26 -5.74 7.12
N MET A 46 -16.27 -7.07 7.22
CA MET A 46 -15.71 -7.84 8.34
C MET A 46 -14.65 -8.82 7.81
N PRO A 47 -13.39 -8.38 7.63
CA PRO A 47 -12.34 -9.17 6.98
C PRO A 47 -11.74 -10.24 7.91
N MET A 48 -12.56 -11.20 8.34
CA MET A 48 -12.16 -12.33 9.18
C MET A 48 -12.89 -13.61 8.78
N SER A 49 -12.36 -14.75 9.23
CA SER A 49 -13.02 -16.04 8.97
C SER A 49 -14.35 -16.13 9.72
N LEU A 50 -15.28 -16.90 9.18
CA LEU A 50 -16.60 -17.07 9.79
C LEU A 50 -16.51 -17.64 11.23
N ALA A 51 -15.65 -18.65 11.44
CA ALA A 51 -15.40 -19.21 12.77
C ALA A 51 -14.85 -18.17 13.75
N SER A 52 -14.08 -17.18 13.27
CA SER A 52 -13.55 -16.11 14.12
C SER A 52 -14.61 -15.08 14.51
N LEU A 53 -15.75 -15.00 13.80
CA LEU A 53 -16.82 -14.04 14.10
C LEU A 53 -17.52 -14.35 15.42
N VAL A 54 -17.70 -15.63 15.76
CA VAL A 54 -18.36 -16.07 17.00
C VAL A 54 -17.65 -15.52 18.24
N PRO A 55 -16.35 -15.82 18.47
CA PRO A 55 -15.62 -15.27 19.61
C PRO A 55 -15.30 -13.78 19.43
N ALA A 56 -15.27 -13.25 18.20
CA ALA A 56 -15.14 -11.81 18.00
C ALA A 56 -16.37 -11.12 18.57
N PHE A 57 -17.56 -11.31 18.00
CA PHE A 57 -18.77 -10.56 18.40
C PHE A 57 -19.49 -11.14 19.63
N ALA A 58 -18.90 -12.12 20.32
CA ALA A 58 -19.52 -12.83 21.45
C ALA A 58 -20.93 -13.32 21.11
N LEU A 59 -21.07 -13.92 19.92
CA LEU A 59 -22.35 -14.37 19.38
C LEU A 59 -22.89 -15.55 20.18
N LYS A 60 -24.19 -15.54 20.45
CA LYS A 60 -24.91 -16.67 21.08
C LYS A 60 -25.38 -17.66 20.01
N VAL A 61 -24.43 -18.25 19.29
CA VAL A 61 -24.65 -19.24 18.24
C VAL A 61 -23.68 -20.40 18.45
N GLU A 62 -24.01 -21.58 17.92
CA GLU A 62 -23.12 -22.74 18.02
C GLU A 62 -21.80 -22.49 17.28
N ASP A 63 -20.70 -22.98 17.87
CA ASP A 63 -19.39 -22.93 17.24
C ASP A 63 -19.36 -23.77 15.97
N LYS A 64 -18.55 -23.32 15.01
CA LYS A 64 -18.45 -23.98 13.70
C LYS A 64 -17.80 -25.36 13.84
N PRO A 65 -18.48 -26.46 13.48
CA PRO A 65 -17.95 -27.81 13.67
C PRO A 65 -16.90 -28.18 12.61
N PHE A 66 -16.15 -29.26 12.86
CA PHE A 66 -15.29 -29.88 11.84
C PHE A 66 -16.14 -30.64 10.83
N PHE A 67 -15.91 -30.39 9.53
CA PHE A 67 -16.70 -30.97 8.45
C PHE A 67 -15.82 -31.71 7.42
N PRO A 68 -16.16 -32.95 7.02
CA PRO A 68 -15.38 -33.75 6.08
C PRO A 68 -15.66 -33.31 4.64
N HIS A 69 -15.04 -32.21 4.21
CA HIS A 69 -15.28 -31.60 2.91
C HIS A 69 -15.10 -32.54 1.70
N LEU A 70 -14.13 -33.46 1.71
CA LEU A 70 -13.95 -34.41 0.59
C LEU A 70 -14.96 -35.57 0.61
N ALA A 71 -15.59 -35.82 1.75
CA ALA A 71 -16.66 -36.81 1.85
C ALA A 71 -17.95 -36.33 1.18
N ASN A 72 -18.09 -35.03 0.86
CA ASN A 72 -19.22 -34.49 0.11
C ASN A 72 -19.18 -34.94 -1.37
N HIS A 73 -19.65 -36.17 -1.61
CA HIS A 73 -19.68 -36.81 -2.91
C HIS A 73 -21.01 -37.56 -3.09
N PRO A 74 -21.62 -37.57 -4.29
CA PRO A 74 -22.92 -38.23 -4.52
C PRO A 74 -23.03 -39.68 -4.05
N ASN A 75 -21.92 -40.43 -4.11
CA ASN A 75 -21.87 -41.82 -3.65
C ASN A 75 -22.11 -42.00 -2.14
N ASN A 76 -21.95 -40.93 -1.35
CA ASN A 76 -22.08 -40.90 0.11
C ASN A 76 -23.44 -40.34 0.58
N TYR A 77 -24.26 -39.78 -0.31
CA TYR A 77 -25.57 -39.25 0.04
C TYR A 77 -26.51 -40.39 0.47
N GLY A 78 -27.32 -40.15 1.50
CA GLY A 78 -28.22 -41.13 2.11
C GLY A 78 -27.53 -42.31 2.83
N LYS A 79 -26.22 -42.21 3.13
CA LYS A 79 -25.45 -43.28 3.78
C LYS A 79 -24.73 -42.78 5.03
N GLU A 80 -24.55 -43.70 5.98
CA GLU A 80 -23.60 -43.52 7.07
C GLU A 80 -22.18 -43.77 6.54
N ILE A 81 -21.27 -42.85 6.88
CA ILE A 81 -19.86 -42.93 6.50
C ILE A 81 -18.97 -42.73 7.72
N PHE A 82 -17.70 -43.13 7.60
CA PHE A 82 -16.66 -42.93 8.61
C PHE A 82 -15.52 -42.13 7.97
N PRO A 83 -15.62 -40.79 7.93
CA PRO A 83 -14.67 -39.96 7.21
C PRO A 83 -13.28 -40.04 7.86
N SER A 84 -12.26 -40.12 7.02
CA SER A 84 -10.85 -40.14 7.41
C SER A 84 -10.32 -38.72 7.68
N PRO A 85 -9.14 -38.55 8.33
CA PRO A 85 -8.55 -37.23 8.52
C PRO A 85 -8.30 -36.46 7.22
N SER A 86 -8.00 -37.17 6.13
CA SER A 86 -7.85 -36.54 4.81
C SER A 86 -9.14 -35.89 4.33
N ASP A 87 -10.31 -36.45 4.69
CA ASP A 87 -11.60 -35.89 4.27
C ASP A 87 -11.87 -34.51 4.88
N TYR A 88 -11.28 -34.22 6.03
CA TYR A 88 -11.34 -32.92 6.72
C TYR A 88 -10.25 -31.94 6.30
N PHE A 89 -9.36 -32.32 5.36
CA PHE A 89 -8.12 -31.59 5.05
C PHE A 89 -7.22 -31.37 6.29
N ALA A 90 -7.08 -32.39 7.15
CA ALA A 90 -6.35 -32.26 8.42
C ALA A 90 -4.94 -31.67 8.23
N ASP A 91 -4.14 -32.16 7.29
CA ASP A 91 -2.78 -31.64 7.06
C ASP A 91 -2.76 -30.21 6.48
N GLY A 92 -3.87 -29.78 5.89
CA GLY A 92 -4.06 -28.41 5.41
C GLY A 92 -4.31 -27.40 6.54
N MET A 93 -4.55 -27.85 7.78
CA MET A 93 -4.83 -27.01 8.93
C MET A 93 -3.55 -26.37 9.50
N MET A 94 -3.70 -25.22 10.14
CA MET A 94 -2.62 -24.63 10.97
C MET A 94 -2.36 -25.54 12.17
N SER A 95 -1.12 -25.56 12.66
CA SER A 95 -0.68 -26.50 13.71
C SER A 95 -1.57 -26.51 14.96
N GLU A 96 -2.01 -25.35 15.44
CA GLU A 96 -2.91 -25.24 16.60
C GLU A 96 -4.26 -25.92 16.32
N LYS A 97 -4.90 -25.58 15.19
CA LYS A 97 -6.18 -26.17 14.78
C LYS A 97 -6.06 -27.66 14.47
N LYS A 98 -4.91 -28.12 13.96
CA LYS A 98 -4.63 -29.54 13.75
C LYS A 98 -4.61 -30.30 15.07
N ASN A 99 -3.99 -29.74 16.12
CA ASN A 99 -3.99 -30.36 17.44
C ASN A 99 -5.39 -30.45 18.05
N GLU A 100 -6.23 -29.42 17.86
CA GLU A 100 -7.64 -29.45 18.28
C GLU A 100 -8.41 -30.51 17.49
N PHE A 101 -8.23 -30.55 16.17
CA PHE A 101 -8.83 -31.54 15.29
C PHE A 101 -8.43 -32.96 15.68
N ASP A 102 -7.16 -33.22 15.96
CA ASP A 102 -6.69 -34.58 16.28
C ASP A 102 -7.30 -35.10 17.58
N LYS A 103 -7.43 -34.23 18.60
CA LYS A 103 -8.12 -34.59 19.84
C LYS A 103 -9.60 -34.89 19.59
N TRP A 104 -10.27 -34.01 18.85
CA TRP A 104 -11.68 -34.19 18.48
C TRP A 104 -11.88 -35.46 17.65
N TYR A 105 -11.03 -35.70 16.65
CA TYR A 105 -11.13 -36.85 15.75
C TYR A 105 -10.96 -38.17 16.50
N GLN A 106 -10.00 -38.28 17.43
CA GLN A 106 -9.85 -39.50 18.23
C GLN A 106 -11.08 -39.83 19.08
N GLN A 107 -11.83 -38.82 19.50
CA GLN A 107 -13.07 -39.01 20.26
C GLN A 107 -14.28 -39.35 19.38
N ASN A 108 -14.26 -38.97 18.10
CA ASN A 108 -15.44 -39.05 17.21
C ASN A 108 -15.29 -40.02 16.02
N LYS A 109 -14.09 -40.56 15.76
CA LYS A 109 -13.80 -41.40 14.58
C LYS A 109 -14.64 -42.68 14.45
N GLU A 110 -15.15 -43.21 15.57
CA GLU A 110 -15.97 -44.43 15.60
C GLU A 110 -17.48 -44.14 15.51
N LEU A 111 -17.87 -42.86 15.45
CA LEU A 111 -19.28 -42.47 15.33
C LEU A 111 -19.68 -42.44 13.85
N PRO A 112 -20.85 -43.00 13.47
CA PRO A 112 -21.35 -42.90 12.11
C PRO A 112 -21.65 -41.43 11.76
N PHE A 113 -21.23 -40.99 10.58
CA PHE A 113 -21.46 -39.63 10.10
C PHE A 113 -22.54 -39.64 9.00
N LEU A 114 -23.71 -39.07 9.30
CA LEU A 114 -24.79 -38.87 8.33
C LEU A 114 -24.56 -37.56 7.56
N LEU A 115 -24.07 -37.69 6.32
CA LEU A 115 -23.60 -36.57 5.53
C LEU A 115 -24.70 -35.54 5.23
N ASP A 116 -25.91 -35.97 4.89
CA ASP A 116 -26.98 -35.08 4.43
C ASP A 116 -27.46 -34.15 5.56
N GLU A 117 -27.69 -34.71 6.75
CA GLU A 117 -28.08 -33.96 7.95
C GLU A 117 -26.95 -33.06 8.42
N ALA A 118 -25.71 -33.57 8.47
CA ALA A 118 -24.56 -32.78 8.87
C ALA A 118 -24.26 -31.64 7.90
N LEU A 119 -24.46 -31.83 6.59
CA LEU A 119 -24.27 -30.79 5.57
C LEU A 119 -25.33 -29.70 5.71
N ALA A 120 -26.59 -30.07 5.94
CA ALA A 120 -27.68 -29.12 6.17
C ALA A 120 -27.44 -28.30 7.45
N ALA A 121 -27.06 -28.95 8.55
CA ALA A 121 -26.73 -28.30 9.80
C ALA A 121 -25.51 -27.36 9.66
N TYR A 122 -24.45 -27.82 8.99
CA TYR A 122 -23.25 -27.02 8.74
C TYR A 122 -23.55 -25.75 7.92
N CYS A 123 -24.30 -25.89 6.82
CA CYS A 123 -24.67 -24.74 5.99
C CYS A 123 -25.60 -23.76 6.72
N THR A 124 -26.53 -24.28 7.54
CA THR A 124 -27.44 -23.45 8.35
C THR A 124 -26.66 -22.66 9.39
N ASN A 125 -25.77 -23.32 10.15
CA ASN A 125 -24.89 -22.69 11.12
C ASN A 125 -24.03 -21.58 10.48
N ASP A 126 -23.50 -21.81 9.27
CA ASP A 126 -22.72 -20.80 8.55
C ASP A 126 -23.53 -19.51 8.27
N VAL A 127 -24.79 -19.66 7.84
CA VAL A 127 -25.67 -18.52 7.56
C VAL A 127 -26.09 -17.82 8.86
N GLU A 128 -26.38 -18.57 9.92
CA GLU A 128 -26.75 -18.04 11.23
C GLU A 128 -25.62 -17.22 11.86
N ILE A 129 -24.39 -17.74 11.85
CA ILE A 129 -23.20 -17.02 12.34
C ILE A 129 -23.05 -15.71 11.57
N LEU A 130 -23.13 -15.75 10.24
CA LEU A 130 -22.95 -14.56 9.42
C LEU A 130 -24.05 -13.52 9.68
N LEU A 131 -25.32 -13.96 9.76
CA LEU A 131 -26.45 -13.08 10.03
C LEU A 131 -26.31 -12.41 11.40
N ALA A 132 -26.03 -13.19 12.45
CA ALA A 132 -25.85 -12.69 13.80
C ALA A 132 -24.70 -11.68 13.88
N ALA A 133 -23.56 -11.98 13.24
CA ALA A 133 -22.42 -11.05 13.15
C ALA A 133 -22.78 -9.74 12.44
N LEU A 134 -23.47 -9.81 11.30
CA LEU A 134 -23.87 -8.64 10.52
C LEU A 134 -24.85 -7.75 11.30
N LEU A 135 -25.82 -8.35 12.00
CA LEU A 135 -26.76 -7.62 12.83
C LEU A 135 -26.06 -6.93 14.01
N ALA A 136 -25.18 -7.65 14.70
CA ALA A 136 -24.38 -7.09 15.80
C ALA A 136 -23.52 -5.92 15.30
N PHE A 137 -22.75 -6.12 14.24
CA PHE A 137 -21.89 -5.10 13.66
C PHE A 137 -22.68 -3.86 13.22
N ARG A 138 -23.80 -4.06 12.50
CA ARG A 138 -24.65 -2.97 12.01
C ARG A 138 -25.20 -2.14 13.17
N SER A 139 -25.69 -2.80 14.21
CA SER A 139 -26.29 -2.13 15.38
C SER A 139 -25.25 -1.31 16.14
N GLU A 140 -24.07 -1.89 16.39
CA GLU A 140 -22.97 -1.18 17.05
C GLU A 140 -22.48 0.01 16.21
N PHE A 141 -22.37 -0.15 14.88
CA PHE A 141 -21.93 0.92 14.01
C PHE A 141 -22.94 2.07 13.94
N ILE A 142 -24.23 1.77 13.85
CA ILE A 142 -25.30 2.79 13.88
C ILE A 142 -25.20 3.60 15.17
N GLU A 143 -25.08 2.95 16.33
CA GLU A 143 -25.00 3.64 17.61
C GLU A 143 -23.73 4.48 17.76
N VAL A 144 -22.56 3.97 17.37
CA VAL A 144 -21.30 4.73 17.45
C VAL A 144 -21.29 5.94 16.50
N THR A 145 -21.96 5.84 15.36
CA THR A 145 -22.01 6.93 14.37
C THR A 145 -23.14 7.91 14.58
N LYS A 146 -24.07 7.64 15.50
CA LYS A 146 -25.19 8.52 15.84
C LYS A 146 -24.69 9.83 16.45
N ARG A 147 -25.36 10.94 16.10
CA ARG A 147 -25.01 12.28 16.60
C ARG A 147 -26.23 13.13 16.86
N ALA A 148 -26.23 13.84 17.98
CA ALA A 148 -27.19 14.88 18.29
C ALA A 148 -26.88 16.17 17.53
N ALA A 149 -27.81 17.14 17.60
CA ALA A 149 -27.62 18.45 16.99
C ALA A 149 -26.42 19.16 17.63
N GLY A 150 -25.53 19.72 16.82
CA GLY A 150 -24.32 20.43 17.28
C GLY A 150 -23.12 19.56 17.63
N GLU A 151 -23.22 18.23 17.66
CA GLU A 151 -22.10 17.33 17.97
C GLU A 151 -21.20 17.00 16.76
N ARG A 152 -21.58 17.42 15.55
CA ARG A 152 -20.86 17.12 14.31
C ARG A 152 -20.03 18.31 13.86
N ALA A 153 -18.88 18.03 13.27
CA ALA A 153 -18.08 19.05 12.58
C ALA A 153 -18.70 19.51 11.24
N ALA A 154 -19.42 18.62 10.54
CA ALA A 154 -19.88 18.88 9.16
C ALA A 154 -21.27 19.51 9.04
N SER A 155 -22.14 19.37 10.06
CA SER A 155 -23.53 19.85 9.98
C SER A 155 -24.17 19.94 11.36
N SER A 156 -24.94 21.00 11.63
CA SER A 156 -25.64 21.19 12.91
C SER A 156 -26.84 20.26 13.14
N LYS A 157 -27.26 19.47 12.13
CA LYS A 157 -28.42 18.57 12.23
C LYS A 157 -28.06 17.22 12.84
N ALA A 158 -28.93 16.74 13.73
CA ALA A 158 -28.88 15.37 14.25
C ALA A 158 -29.10 14.33 13.14
N HIS A 159 -28.56 13.11 13.33
CA HIS A 159 -28.93 11.96 12.51
C HIS A 159 -28.88 10.65 13.32
N GLY A 160 -29.69 9.68 12.91
CA GLY A 160 -29.89 8.41 13.62
C GLY A 160 -28.78 7.37 13.43
N GLY A 161 -27.54 7.78 13.11
CA GLY A 161 -26.44 6.88 12.76
C GLY A 161 -26.33 6.59 11.26
N ILE A 162 -25.29 5.85 10.89
CA ILE A 162 -24.97 5.43 9.52
C ILE A 162 -25.22 3.93 9.40
N ASP A 163 -26.02 3.51 8.42
CA ASP A 163 -26.26 2.09 8.17
C ASP A 163 -25.18 1.54 7.23
N ILE A 164 -24.15 0.92 7.81
CA ILE A 164 -23.02 0.41 7.05
C ILE A 164 -23.40 -0.59 5.96
N LEU A 165 -24.40 -1.45 6.21
CA LEU A 165 -24.79 -2.49 5.24
C LEU A 165 -25.52 -1.90 4.05
N ARG A 166 -26.17 -0.74 4.21
CA ARG A 166 -26.86 -0.02 3.14
C ARG A 166 -25.93 0.96 2.42
N GLU A 167 -25.15 1.72 3.17
CA GLU A 167 -24.42 2.89 2.68
C GLU A 167 -22.98 2.60 2.25
N SER A 168 -22.44 1.42 2.58
CA SER A 168 -21.03 1.11 2.32
C SER A 168 -20.81 -0.30 1.79
N MET A 169 -19.87 -0.41 0.84
CA MET A 169 -19.41 -1.68 0.27
C MET A 169 -18.16 -2.25 0.97
N THR A 170 -17.43 -1.40 1.69
CA THR A 170 -16.21 -1.78 2.42
C THR A 170 -16.13 -1.06 3.76
N ILE A 171 -15.39 -1.65 4.70
CA ILE A 171 -15.09 -1.03 5.99
C ILE A 171 -14.42 0.35 5.85
N ALA A 172 -13.49 0.50 4.90
CA ALA A 172 -12.82 1.77 4.64
C ALA A 172 -13.79 2.85 4.10
N SER A 173 -14.78 2.46 3.30
CA SER A 173 -15.84 3.36 2.85
C SER A 173 -16.70 3.83 4.03
N ALA A 174 -17.02 2.93 4.96
CA ALA A 174 -17.79 3.25 6.15
C ALA A 174 -17.03 4.19 7.10
N CYS A 175 -15.73 3.93 7.31
CA CYS A 175 -14.85 4.80 8.09
C CYS A 175 -14.82 6.21 7.52
N MET A 176 -14.66 6.33 6.20
CA MET A 176 -14.64 7.61 5.50
C MET A 176 -16.02 8.32 5.56
N ASN A 177 -17.12 7.59 5.44
CA ASN A 177 -18.46 8.16 5.58
C ASN A 177 -18.67 8.75 6.98
N HIS A 178 -18.31 7.99 8.02
CA HIS A 178 -18.36 8.45 9.40
C HIS A 178 -17.46 9.67 9.63
N PHE A 179 -16.21 9.62 9.17
CA PHE A 179 -15.27 10.73 9.28
C PHE A 179 -15.81 12.01 8.61
N ARG A 180 -16.26 11.91 7.36
CA ARG A 180 -16.80 13.06 6.62
C ARG A 180 -18.09 13.61 7.22
N THR A 181 -18.94 12.73 7.75
CA THR A 181 -20.25 13.12 8.28
C THR A 181 -20.14 13.75 9.66
N ASN A 182 -19.23 13.26 10.51
CA ASN A 182 -19.22 13.58 11.94
C ASN A 182 -17.98 14.36 12.38
N HIS A 183 -16.85 14.22 11.71
CA HIS A 183 -15.55 14.72 12.20
C HIS A 183 -14.89 15.76 11.29
N LEU A 184 -15.17 15.74 9.99
CA LEU A 184 -14.59 16.68 9.03
C LEU A 184 -15.43 17.96 8.89
N LYS A 185 -14.78 19.12 9.00
CA LYS A 185 -15.41 20.43 8.75
C LYS A 185 -15.64 20.65 7.25
N GLU A 186 -16.68 21.41 6.92
CA GLU A 186 -16.98 21.80 5.53
C GLU A 186 -15.81 22.60 4.91
N ASN A 187 -15.52 22.36 3.62
CA ASN A 187 -14.46 23.05 2.85
C ASN A 187 -13.04 23.00 3.47
N HIS A 188 -12.77 22.05 4.36
CA HIS A 188 -11.52 22.01 5.11
C HIS A 188 -10.37 21.30 4.37
N LEU A 189 -10.64 20.15 3.75
CA LEU A 189 -9.66 19.41 2.96
C LEU A 189 -9.89 19.63 1.47
N ALA A 190 -8.81 19.93 0.75
CA ALA A 190 -8.85 20.05 -0.71
C ALA A 190 -9.17 18.72 -1.40
N LEU A 191 -9.89 18.82 -2.52
CA LEU A 191 -9.91 17.77 -3.53
C LEU A 191 -8.65 17.92 -4.38
N VAL A 192 -7.75 16.93 -4.30
CA VAL A 192 -6.46 16.99 -5.00
C VAL A 192 -6.68 16.68 -6.49
N PRO A 193 -6.32 17.58 -7.42
CA PRO A 193 -6.46 17.32 -8.85
C PRO A 193 -5.59 16.14 -9.30
N GLU A 194 -6.14 15.18 -10.05
CA GLU A 194 -5.38 14.04 -10.57
C GLU A 194 -4.35 14.46 -11.61
N LYS A 195 -4.58 15.61 -12.26
CA LYS A 195 -3.65 16.26 -13.20
C LYS A 195 -2.55 17.08 -12.52
N GLY A 196 -2.59 17.18 -11.18
CA GLY A 196 -1.64 17.96 -10.39
C GLY A 196 -2.07 19.43 -10.20
N TYR A 197 -1.36 20.13 -9.31
CA TYR A 197 -1.61 21.55 -9.02
C TYR A 197 -0.90 22.51 -9.98
N ASP A 198 0.14 22.04 -10.65
CA ASP A 198 0.92 22.85 -11.57
C ASP A 198 0.15 23.03 -12.88
N ASN A 199 -0.55 24.17 -13.00
CA ASN A 199 -1.23 24.60 -14.22
C ASN A 199 -0.30 25.37 -15.17
N ALA A 200 0.99 25.55 -14.82
CA ALA A 200 1.91 26.19 -15.73
C ALA A 200 2.19 25.26 -16.89
N GLU A 201 1.60 25.61 -18.04
CA GLU A 201 1.96 25.18 -19.39
C GLU A 201 2.16 23.67 -19.50
N ASN A 202 1.09 22.97 -19.94
CA ASN A 202 0.89 21.51 -20.03
C ASN A 202 1.95 20.75 -20.87
N GLN A 203 3.22 20.87 -20.53
CA GLN A 203 4.28 20.18 -21.22
C GLN A 203 4.47 18.80 -20.60
N SER A 204 4.09 17.76 -21.36
CA SER A 204 4.14 16.39 -20.86
C SER A 204 5.58 15.95 -20.55
N LYS A 205 5.75 15.00 -19.62
CA LYS A 205 7.06 14.36 -19.35
C LYS A 205 7.64 13.72 -20.62
N LEU A 206 6.80 13.29 -21.56
CA LEU A 206 7.24 12.80 -22.87
C LEU A 206 7.87 13.93 -23.69
N ALA A 207 7.21 15.09 -23.76
CA ALA A 207 7.68 16.27 -24.47
C ALA A 207 9.03 16.76 -23.93
N LEU A 208 9.14 16.88 -22.61
CA LEU A 208 10.38 17.25 -21.92
C LEU A 208 11.56 16.33 -22.26
N LYS A 209 11.34 15.00 -22.19
CA LYS A 209 12.37 14.01 -22.55
C LYS A 209 12.74 14.08 -24.02
N PHE A 210 11.75 14.28 -24.90
CA PHE A 210 11.96 14.38 -26.34
C PHE A 210 12.80 15.60 -26.69
N MET A 211 12.45 16.78 -26.17
CA MET A 211 13.24 17.99 -26.40
C MET A 211 14.66 17.81 -25.89
N LYS A 212 14.87 17.22 -24.70
CA LYS A 212 16.22 17.01 -24.19
C LYS A 212 17.06 16.10 -25.08
N TRP A 213 16.45 15.05 -25.62
CA TRP A 213 17.11 14.21 -26.61
C TRP A 213 17.36 14.96 -27.93
N TYR A 214 16.43 15.82 -28.37
CA TYR A 214 16.55 16.62 -29.59
C TYR A 214 17.72 17.60 -29.49
N GLU A 215 17.82 18.36 -28.38
CA GLU A 215 18.94 19.26 -28.08
C GLU A 215 20.29 18.56 -28.27
N GLU A 216 20.45 17.37 -27.68
CA GLU A 216 21.71 16.64 -27.73
C GLU A 216 21.97 16.02 -29.11
N LYS A 217 20.93 15.51 -29.78
CA LYS A 217 21.06 14.84 -31.07
C LYS A 217 21.44 15.81 -32.19
N TYR A 218 20.85 17.00 -32.17
CA TYR A 218 21.07 18.01 -33.20
C TYR A 218 22.02 19.12 -32.74
N ASN A 219 22.51 19.05 -31.50
CA ASN A 219 23.39 20.05 -30.88
C ASN A 219 22.81 21.48 -30.96
N VAL A 220 21.54 21.60 -30.56
CA VAL A 220 20.76 22.86 -30.53
C VAL A 220 20.33 23.20 -29.11
N ASN A 221 20.06 24.48 -28.85
CA ASN A 221 19.47 24.94 -27.59
C ASN A 221 17.96 25.16 -27.79
N ILE A 222 17.12 24.52 -26.98
CA ILE A 222 15.66 24.65 -27.05
C ILE A 222 15.16 25.46 -25.86
N GLN A 223 14.63 26.65 -26.13
CA GLN A 223 13.81 27.40 -25.18
C GLN A 223 12.45 26.71 -25.00
N ASN A 224 12.04 26.40 -23.77
CA ASN A 224 10.76 25.77 -23.42
C ASN A 224 10.18 26.34 -22.11
N ALA A 225 9.07 25.79 -21.60
CA ALA A 225 8.41 26.23 -20.37
C ALA A 225 9.30 26.25 -19.11
N TYR A 226 10.44 25.57 -19.15
CA TYR A 226 11.38 25.44 -18.04
C TYR A 226 12.68 26.25 -18.23
N SER A 227 12.82 26.95 -19.36
CA SER A 227 13.89 27.91 -19.61
C SER A 227 13.69 29.17 -18.77
N LYS A 228 14.75 29.92 -18.47
CA LYS A 228 14.66 31.15 -17.64
C LYS A 228 13.73 32.20 -18.26
N GLU A 229 13.66 32.19 -19.58
CA GLU A 229 12.86 33.08 -20.42
C GLU A 229 11.41 32.58 -20.60
N GLY A 230 11.07 31.38 -20.10
CA GLY A 230 9.79 30.69 -20.33
C GLY A 230 9.57 30.25 -21.78
N GLU A 231 8.36 29.79 -22.12
CA GLU A 231 8.01 29.47 -23.52
C GLU A 231 8.07 30.72 -24.41
N LYS A 232 8.59 30.56 -25.63
CA LYS A 232 8.58 31.64 -26.62
C LYS A 232 7.14 31.98 -26.99
N LYS A 233 6.74 33.23 -26.76
CA LYS A 233 5.43 33.77 -27.18
C LYS A 233 5.50 34.38 -28.58
N ILE A 234 4.63 33.93 -29.47
CA ILE A 234 4.39 34.48 -30.79
C ILE A 234 2.94 34.98 -30.84
N GLY A 235 2.77 36.30 -30.78
CA GLY A 235 1.46 36.91 -30.55
C GLY A 235 0.85 36.43 -29.23
N ASN A 236 -0.35 35.85 -29.30
CA ASN A 236 -1.05 35.29 -28.12
C ASN A 236 -0.76 33.80 -27.88
N TYR A 237 0.07 33.16 -28.70
CA TYR A 237 0.36 31.73 -28.61
C TYR A 237 1.77 31.49 -28.08
N LYS A 238 1.93 30.39 -27.35
CA LYS A 238 3.24 29.89 -26.89
C LYS A 238 3.64 28.69 -27.75
N LEU A 239 4.93 28.44 -27.88
CA LEU A 239 5.48 27.24 -28.51
C LEU A 239 6.03 26.30 -27.43
N ASP A 240 5.84 24.98 -27.59
CA ASP A 240 6.40 23.98 -26.68
C ASP A 240 7.95 24.08 -26.62
N GLY A 241 8.58 24.25 -27.77
CA GLY A 241 10.02 24.43 -27.92
C GLY A 241 10.37 25.49 -28.97
N TRP A 242 11.46 26.22 -28.75
CA TRP A 242 11.95 27.25 -29.67
C TRP A 242 13.46 27.20 -29.83
N ILE A 243 13.93 27.14 -31.07
CA ILE A 243 15.36 27.18 -31.45
C ILE A 243 15.61 28.51 -32.16
N GLU A 244 16.24 29.45 -31.45
CA GLU A 244 16.46 30.82 -31.92
C GLU A 244 17.37 30.85 -33.17
N GLU A 245 18.43 30.05 -33.18
CA GLU A 245 19.43 29.97 -34.26
C GLU A 245 18.81 29.59 -35.61
N GLU A 246 17.81 28.71 -35.59
CA GLU A 246 17.13 28.20 -36.78
C GLU A 246 15.79 28.90 -37.05
N LYS A 247 15.35 29.79 -36.14
CA LYS A 247 13.99 30.35 -36.10
C LYS A 247 12.91 29.25 -36.22
N LEU A 248 13.12 28.15 -35.52
CA LEU A 248 12.30 26.94 -35.58
C LEU A 248 11.50 26.75 -34.29
N GLY A 249 10.18 26.68 -34.41
CA GLY A 249 9.28 26.20 -33.37
C GLY A 249 9.13 24.69 -33.40
N ILE A 250 9.13 24.07 -32.23
CA ILE A 250 8.85 22.65 -32.02
C ILE A 250 7.54 22.54 -31.23
N GLU A 251 6.63 21.70 -31.71
CA GLU A 251 5.35 21.38 -31.07
C GLU A 251 5.27 19.88 -30.80
N ILE A 252 4.89 19.49 -29.59
CA ILE A 252 4.81 18.09 -29.17
C ILE A 252 3.38 17.77 -28.73
N ASN A 253 2.60 17.31 -29.70
CA ASN A 253 1.16 17.11 -29.52
C ASN A 253 0.88 15.75 -28.86
N GLY A 254 0.30 15.81 -27.65
CA GLY A 254 -0.34 14.65 -27.02
C GLY A 254 -1.50 14.14 -27.85
N CYS A 255 -1.50 12.86 -28.23
CA CYS A 255 -2.47 12.34 -29.20
C CYS A 255 -3.91 12.47 -28.72
N ALA A 256 -4.15 12.22 -27.43
CA ALA A 256 -5.45 12.32 -26.78
C ALA A 256 -5.94 13.76 -26.63
N TRP A 257 -5.04 14.74 -26.51
CA TRP A 257 -5.39 16.13 -26.22
C TRP A 257 -5.58 16.97 -27.47
N HIS A 258 -4.85 16.65 -28.54
CA HIS A 258 -4.87 17.35 -29.82
C HIS A 258 -5.58 16.57 -30.94
N GLY A 259 -6.06 15.36 -30.65
CA GLY A 259 -6.82 14.56 -31.61
C GLY A 259 -6.00 14.13 -32.83
N CYS A 260 -4.89 13.42 -32.61
CA CYS A 260 -4.03 12.93 -33.70
C CYS A 260 -4.84 12.17 -34.78
N GLU A 261 -4.71 12.50 -36.06
CA GLU A 261 -5.50 11.87 -37.14
C GLU A 261 -5.31 10.35 -37.22
N ARG A 262 -4.14 9.83 -36.80
CA ARG A 262 -3.89 8.37 -36.76
C ARG A 262 -4.56 7.69 -35.57
N CYS A 263 -4.63 8.34 -34.42
CA CYS A 263 -5.14 7.75 -33.17
C CYS A 263 -6.63 8.08 -32.92
N TYR A 264 -7.08 9.23 -33.42
CA TYR A 264 -8.42 9.84 -33.27
C TYR A 264 -8.91 10.35 -34.65
N PRO A 265 -9.08 9.45 -35.64
CA PRO A 265 -9.39 9.84 -37.02
C PRO A 265 -10.75 10.53 -37.15
N GLU A 266 -11.73 10.14 -36.34
CA GLU A 266 -13.08 10.68 -36.41
C GLU A 266 -13.16 12.12 -35.87
N TYR A 267 -14.08 12.90 -36.42
CA TYR A 267 -14.25 14.32 -36.06
C TYR A 267 -14.89 14.49 -34.68
N ASN A 268 -15.92 13.69 -34.37
CA ASN A 268 -16.82 13.89 -33.23
C ASN A 268 -16.35 13.23 -31.92
N ILE A 269 -15.19 12.55 -31.91
CA ILE A 269 -14.67 11.94 -30.67
C ILE A 269 -14.38 13.03 -29.65
N VAL A 270 -14.98 12.92 -28.46
CA VAL A 270 -14.76 13.84 -27.35
C VAL A 270 -13.43 13.52 -26.67
N LEU A 271 -12.50 14.47 -26.73
CA LEU A 271 -11.18 14.40 -26.11
C LEU A 271 -11.28 14.66 -24.58
N PRO A 272 -10.21 14.44 -23.78
CA PRO A 272 -10.23 14.63 -22.33
C PRO A 272 -10.58 16.06 -21.86
N ASN A 273 -10.47 17.04 -22.76
CA ASN A 273 -10.84 18.44 -22.52
C ASN A 273 -12.32 18.75 -22.83
N GLY A 274 -13.12 17.75 -23.22
CA GLY A 274 -14.54 17.91 -23.57
C GLY A 274 -14.78 18.44 -24.99
N ILE A 275 -13.73 18.62 -25.80
CA ILE A 275 -13.82 19.15 -27.17
C ILE A 275 -13.78 17.98 -28.17
N ALA A 276 -14.52 18.10 -29.27
CA ALA A 276 -14.46 17.15 -30.39
C ALA A 276 -13.09 17.20 -31.10
N ALA A 277 -12.52 16.03 -31.42
CA ALA A 277 -11.19 15.90 -32.00
C ALA A 277 -10.98 16.75 -33.27
N GLY A 278 -11.98 16.79 -34.16
CA GLY A 278 -11.94 17.62 -35.36
C GLY A 278 -11.90 19.13 -35.06
N LYS A 279 -12.74 19.60 -34.13
CA LYS A 279 -12.73 21.00 -33.68
C LYS A 279 -11.40 21.37 -33.01
N GLN A 280 -10.79 20.43 -32.28
CA GLN A 280 -9.48 20.65 -31.67
C GLN A 280 -8.39 20.77 -32.75
N ARG A 281 -8.39 19.87 -33.76
CA ARG A 281 -7.46 19.96 -34.90
C ARG A 281 -7.61 21.26 -35.66
N GLU A 282 -8.84 21.72 -35.90
CA GLU A 282 -9.10 23.02 -36.53
C GLU A 282 -8.47 24.16 -35.71
N LYS A 283 -8.73 24.20 -34.39
CA LYS A 283 -8.14 25.20 -33.49
C LYS A 283 -6.61 25.18 -33.53
N ASP A 284 -6.00 24.00 -33.47
CA ASP A 284 -4.55 23.84 -33.53
C ASP A 284 -3.99 24.28 -34.89
N GLN A 285 -4.68 23.97 -35.99
CA GLN A 285 -4.30 24.41 -37.34
C GLN A 285 -4.38 25.93 -37.49
N PHE A 286 -5.43 26.58 -36.97
CA PHE A 286 -5.53 28.05 -36.96
C PHE A 286 -4.36 28.68 -36.19
N ARG A 287 -4.04 28.14 -35.01
CA ARG A 287 -2.87 28.56 -34.21
C ARG A 287 -1.57 28.39 -35.00
N LEU A 288 -1.32 27.23 -35.60
CA LEU A 288 -0.10 26.96 -36.36
C LEU A 288 0.02 27.84 -37.60
N ASN A 289 -1.07 28.09 -38.32
CA ASN A 289 -1.08 28.98 -39.49
C ASN A 289 -0.74 30.42 -39.10
N PHE A 290 -1.26 30.90 -37.96
CA PHE A 290 -0.91 32.22 -37.43
C PHE A 290 0.58 32.30 -37.09
N ILE A 291 1.14 31.29 -36.40
CA ILE A 291 2.58 31.30 -36.06
C ILE A 291 3.43 31.30 -37.33
N LYS A 292 3.08 30.46 -38.31
CA LYS A 292 3.77 30.40 -39.61
C LYS A 292 3.68 31.71 -40.39
N SER A 293 2.57 32.45 -40.31
CA SER A 293 2.43 33.75 -40.97
C SER A 293 3.35 34.83 -40.39
N GLN A 294 3.87 34.63 -39.17
CA GLN A 294 4.91 35.49 -38.59
C GLN A 294 6.33 35.17 -39.09
N GLY A 295 6.46 34.32 -40.13
CA GLY A 295 7.75 33.95 -40.73
C GLY A 295 8.52 32.89 -39.93
N ILE A 296 7.83 32.13 -39.08
CA ILE A 296 8.42 31.10 -38.22
C ILE A 296 8.14 29.72 -38.82
N ASN A 297 9.18 28.89 -38.94
CA ASN A 297 8.98 27.48 -39.28
C ASN A 297 8.53 26.70 -38.04
N VAL A 298 7.61 25.75 -38.18
CA VAL A 298 7.13 24.93 -37.05
C VAL A 298 7.11 23.45 -37.43
N GLN A 299 7.83 22.63 -36.64
CA GLN A 299 7.81 21.17 -36.70
C GLN A 299 6.90 20.60 -35.61
N VAL A 300 5.97 19.73 -36.00
CA VAL A 300 5.04 19.07 -35.07
C VAL A 300 5.41 17.59 -34.94
N PHE A 301 5.61 17.14 -33.71
CA PHE A 301 5.85 15.75 -33.35
C PHE A 301 4.67 15.20 -32.56
N TRP A 302 4.08 14.10 -33.00
CA TRP A 302 2.98 13.47 -32.27
C TRP A 302 3.49 12.47 -31.24
N GLU A 303 2.79 12.37 -30.11
CA GLU A 303 3.10 11.39 -29.05
C GLU A 303 3.27 9.96 -29.60
N CYS A 304 2.37 9.50 -30.49
CA CYS A 304 2.44 8.16 -31.08
C CYS A 304 3.63 7.96 -32.04
N GLU A 305 4.20 9.05 -32.58
CA GLU A 305 5.41 9.02 -33.39
C GLU A 305 6.64 8.93 -32.50
N ILE A 306 6.70 9.75 -31.45
CA ILE A 306 7.77 9.72 -30.45
C ILE A 306 7.86 8.33 -29.81
N ARG A 307 6.72 7.71 -29.47
CA ARG A 307 6.68 6.34 -28.94
C ARG A 307 7.28 5.33 -29.93
N ARG A 308 6.92 5.41 -31.21
CA ARG A 308 7.52 4.55 -32.26
C ARG A 308 9.01 4.81 -32.47
N MET A 309 9.48 6.05 -32.30
CA MET A 309 10.91 6.36 -32.33
C MET A 309 11.63 5.69 -31.16
N LEU A 310 11.07 5.74 -29.95
CA LEU A 310 11.63 5.10 -28.75
C LEU A 310 11.76 3.58 -28.89
N ASP A 311 10.83 2.94 -29.59
CA ASP A 311 10.86 1.49 -29.83
C ASP A 311 12.01 1.08 -30.75
N ARG A 312 12.44 1.99 -31.65
CA ARG A 312 13.46 1.73 -32.67
C ARG A 312 14.85 2.25 -32.29
N ASP A 313 14.92 3.37 -31.58
CA ASP A 313 16.17 4.07 -31.26
C ASP A 313 16.64 3.75 -29.83
N ARG A 314 17.67 2.88 -29.73
CA ARG A 314 18.27 2.46 -28.45
C ARG A 314 18.90 3.62 -27.69
N GLU A 315 19.51 4.59 -28.39
CA GLU A 315 20.15 5.75 -27.76
C GLU A 315 19.11 6.70 -27.20
N MET A 316 18.05 6.98 -27.96
CA MET A 316 16.88 7.74 -27.48
C MET A 316 16.30 7.09 -26.22
N LYS A 317 16.10 5.77 -26.22
CA LYS A 317 15.62 5.02 -25.06
C LYS A 317 16.56 5.11 -23.85
N LYS A 318 17.87 5.11 -24.06
CA LYS A 318 18.88 5.31 -23.00
C LYS A 318 18.81 6.73 -22.42
N LYS A 319 18.68 7.75 -23.27
CA LYS A 319 18.53 9.16 -22.83
C LYS A 319 17.25 9.40 -22.05
N PHE A 320 16.13 8.85 -22.53
CA PHE A 320 14.85 8.92 -21.83
C PHE A 320 14.88 8.26 -20.44
N ARG A 321 15.70 7.21 -20.25
CA ARG A 321 15.91 6.56 -18.94
C ARG A 321 16.79 7.39 -18.00
N ASN A 322 17.75 8.16 -18.54
CA ASN A 322 18.67 8.98 -17.77
C ASN A 322 18.20 10.43 -17.55
N TYR A 323 17.02 10.78 -18.07
CA TYR A 323 16.44 12.11 -17.94
C TYR A 323 16.28 12.53 -16.46
N LEU A 324 16.81 13.70 -16.13
CA LEU A 324 16.62 14.33 -14.83
C LEU A 324 15.27 15.04 -14.82
N ASP A 325 14.30 14.49 -14.08
CA ASP A 325 12.93 14.99 -14.08
C ASP A 325 12.83 16.33 -13.33
N ASN A 326 12.85 17.44 -14.06
CA ASN A 326 12.63 18.80 -13.55
C ASN A 326 11.17 19.29 -13.76
N GLY A 327 10.27 18.43 -14.24
CA GLY A 327 8.88 18.78 -14.56
C GLY A 327 8.00 18.96 -13.32
N PRO A 328 6.66 18.94 -13.47
CA PRO A 328 5.72 19.11 -12.37
C PRO A 328 5.87 18.08 -11.23
N ILE A 329 5.32 18.41 -10.06
CA ILE A 329 5.20 17.48 -8.93
C ILE A 329 4.09 16.48 -9.22
N ASN A 330 4.45 15.20 -9.31
CA ASN A 330 3.48 14.11 -9.20
C ASN A 330 3.35 13.72 -7.72
N ILE A 331 2.28 14.17 -7.07
CA ILE A 331 2.07 13.94 -5.63
C ILE A 331 2.06 12.45 -5.28
N ARG A 332 1.48 11.59 -6.13
CA ARG A 332 1.43 10.14 -5.89
C ARG A 332 2.82 9.49 -5.95
N SER A 333 3.79 10.10 -6.65
CA SER A 333 5.18 9.63 -6.64
C SER A 333 5.88 9.80 -5.29
N CYS A 334 5.42 10.76 -4.47
CA CYS A 334 5.86 11.00 -3.09
C CYS A 334 5.21 10.04 -2.07
N PHE A 335 4.21 9.26 -2.48
CA PHE A 335 3.53 8.35 -1.57
C PHE A 335 4.27 7.01 -1.47
N PHE A 336 4.92 6.80 -0.32
CA PHE A 336 5.68 5.58 0.00
C PHE A 336 5.05 4.85 1.20
N GLY A 337 5.26 3.53 1.26
CA GLY A 337 4.85 2.71 2.41
C GLY A 337 5.82 2.78 3.59
N GLY A 338 5.72 1.81 4.49
CA GLY A 338 6.64 1.63 5.61
C GLY A 338 8.01 1.09 5.19
N ARG A 339 9.00 1.22 6.09
CA ARG A 339 10.33 0.61 5.94
C ARG A 339 10.23 -0.87 6.27
N THR A 340 10.71 -1.73 5.38
CA THR A 340 10.71 -3.17 5.63
C THR A 340 11.94 -3.82 5.02
N GLY A 341 12.63 -4.66 5.79
CA GLY A 341 13.71 -5.50 5.29
C GLY A 341 14.77 -5.81 6.36
N PRO A 342 15.61 -6.81 6.10
CA PRO A 342 16.76 -7.10 6.94
C PRO A 342 17.88 -6.08 6.74
N LEU A 343 18.54 -5.74 7.84
CA LEU A 343 19.85 -5.10 7.88
C LEU A 343 20.96 -6.13 8.12
N GLN A 344 20.60 -7.29 8.67
CA GLN A 344 21.45 -8.47 8.76
C GLN A 344 20.60 -9.72 8.52
N LEU A 345 21.13 -10.75 7.86
CA LEU A 345 20.35 -11.95 7.51
C LEU A 345 20.34 -13.02 8.61
N PHE A 346 21.31 -13.01 9.51
CA PHE A 346 21.39 -13.96 10.60
C PHE A 346 22.11 -13.37 11.80
N TYR A 347 21.59 -13.63 13.01
CA TYR A 347 22.23 -13.27 14.26
C TYR A 347 21.92 -14.31 15.35
N SER A 348 22.92 -14.62 16.16
CA SER A 348 22.77 -15.37 17.41
C SER A 348 23.53 -14.61 18.50
N PRO A 349 22.90 -14.31 19.64
CA PRO A 349 23.53 -13.51 20.69
C PRO A 349 24.78 -14.18 21.25
N LYS A 350 25.79 -13.37 21.58
CA LYS A 350 26.94 -13.82 22.38
C LYS A 350 26.58 -13.82 23.87
N GLU A 351 27.47 -14.35 24.71
CA GLU A 351 27.33 -14.23 26.16
C GLU A 351 27.22 -12.76 26.57
N GLY A 352 26.18 -12.42 27.34
CA GLY A 352 25.88 -11.05 27.75
C GLY A 352 25.13 -10.19 26.72
N GLU A 353 24.64 -10.78 25.62
CA GLU A 353 23.78 -10.11 24.63
C GLU A 353 22.38 -10.74 24.58
N GLU A 354 21.39 -9.93 24.18
CA GLU A 354 20.00 -10.34 23.99
C GLU A 354 19.47 -9.83 22.64
N ILE A 355 18.48 -10.52 22.07
CA ILE A 355 17.69 -10.01 20.93
C ILE A 355 16.31 -9.59 21.45
N SER A 356 15.91 -8.37 21.10
CA SER A 356 14.59 -7.81 21.37
C SER A 356 13.80 -7.61 20.08
N TYR A 357 12.50 -7.89 20.12
CA TYR A 357 11.55 -7.61 19.04
C TYR A 357 10.46 -6.69 19.60
N TYR A 358 10.56 -5.41 19.26
CA TYR A 358 9.61 -4.38 19.70
C TYR A 358 8.71 -3.91 18.56
N ASP A 359 7.44 -3.69 18.89
CA ASP A 359 6.39 -3.17 18.00
C ASP A 359 5.81 -1.87 18.56
N VAL A 360 5.50 -0.89 17.71
CA VAL A 360 4.88 0.36 18.11
C VAL A 360 3.38 0.16 18.31
N THR A 361 2.91 0.43 19.53
CA THR A 361 1.49 0.33 19.86
C THR A 361 0.66 1.28 19.00
N SER A 362 -0.02 0.73 17.99
CA SER A 362 -0.93 1.45 17.09
C SER A 362 -0.28 2.67 16.42
N LEU A 363 0.83 2.44 15.68
CA LEU A 363 1.62 3.47 15.00
C LEU A 363 0.78 4.49 14.22
N TYR A 364 -0.07 4.06 13.26
CA TYR A 364 -0.81 5.02 12.45
C TYR A 364 -1.83 5.86 13.24
N PRO A 365 -2.63 5.28 14.16
CA PRO A 365 -3.43 6.08 15.08
C PRO A 365 -2.62 7.09 15.90
N PHE A 366 -1.44 6.70 16.43
CA PHE A 366 -0.54 7.63 17.12
C PHE A 366 -0.18 8.81 16.23
N ILE A 367 0.34 8.51 15.04
CA ILE A 367 0.77 9.50 14.05
C ILE A 367 -0.38 10.41 13.65
N ASN A 368 -1.59 9.89 13.46
CA ASN A 368 -2.75 10.70 13.10
C ASN A 368 -3.15 11.71 14.18
N VAL A 369 -2.88 11.42 15.46
CA VAL A 369 -3.17 12.34 16.58
C VAL A 369 -2.02 13.32 16.84
N SER A 370 -0.77 12.90 16.61
CA SER A 370 0.42 13.70 16.92
C SER A 370 0.96 14.53 15.75
N THR A 371 0.44 14.33 14.54
CA THR A 371 0.95 14.98 13.32
C THR A 371 0.11 16.19 12.92
N LYS A 372 0.81 17.25 12.54
CA LYS A 372 0.26 18.43 11.88
C LYS A 372 0.03 18.16 10.40
N TYR A 373 -1.23 18.18 9.95
CA TYR A 373 -1.59 17.90 8.55
C TYR A 373 -1.74 19.19 7.74
N PRO A 374 -1.27 19.24 6.48
CA PRO A 374 -1.60 20.32 5.57
C PRO A 374 -3.08 20.27 5.17
N VAL A 375 -3.71 21.43 5.11
CA VAL A 375 -5.13 21.58 4.74
C VAL A 375 -5.29 22.65 3.65
N GLY A 376 -6.47 22.68 3.01
CA GLY A 376 -6.70 23.56 1.87
C GLY A 376 -5.86 23.22 0.62
N HIS A 377 -5.83 24.16 -0.33
CA HIS A 377 -5.06 24.05 -1.56
C HIS A 377 -3.67 24.70 -1.40
N PRO A 378 -2.60 24.12 -1.96
CA PRO A 378 -1.27 24.69 -1.89
C PRO A 378 -1.08 25.87 -2.85
N GLN A 379 -0.15 26.75 -2.52
CA GLN A 379 0.48 27.67 -3.47
C GLN A 379 1.56 26.92 -4.27
N VAL A 380 1.56 27.10 -5.58
CA VAL A 380 2.53 26.48 -6.50
C VAL A 380 3.69 27.44 -6.74
N HIS A 381 4.91 26.97 -6.53
CA HIS A 381 6.13 27.70 -6.87
C HIS A 381 6.95 26.98 -7.93
N ILE A 382 7.33 27.73 -8.97
CA ILE A 382 8.07 27.28 -10.14
C ILE A 382 9.41 27.99 -10.12
N LEU A 383 10.45 27.31 -9.62
CA LEU A 383 11.71 27.95 -9.24
C LEU A 383 12.88 27.54 -10.13
N ASN A 384 13.15 26.23 -10.25
CA ASN A 384 14.32 25.68 -10.97
C ASN A 384 15.66 26.35 -10.58
N ASN A 385 15.85 26.59 -9.28
CA ASN A 385 17.00 27.30 -8.73
C ASN A 385 18.10 26.34 -8.28
N ASP A 386 19.35 26.66 -8.56
CA ASP A 386 20.50 26.01 -7.93
C ASP A 386 20.63 26.56 -6.49
N ILE A 387 20.73 25.64 -5.53
CA ILE A 387 20.74 25.94 -4.09
C ILE A 387 21.83 25.12 -3.41
N ASN A 388 22.11 25.37 -2.13
CA ASN A 388 23.01 24.54 -1.34
C ASN A 388 22.48 24.40 0.09
N TRP A 389 21.33 23.73 0.23
CA TRP A 389 20.79 23.41 1.55
C TRP A 389 21.55 22.24 2.16
N ARG A 390 21.94 22.41 3.41
CA ARG A 390 22.74 21.48 4.21
C ARG A 390 22.15 21.24 5.60
N LYS A 391 21.25 22.12 6.04
CA LYS A 391 20.58 22.03 7.34
C LYS A 391 19.08 22.33 7.18
N PRO A 392 18.23 21.88 8.11
CA PRO A 392 16.79 22.15 8.06
C PRO A 392 16.44 23.63 7.93
N GLU A 393 17.21 24.52 8.56
CA GLU A 393 16.96 25.96 8.55
C GLU A 393 17.13 26.59 7.16
N ASP A 394 17.82 25.92 6.25
CA ASP A 394 17.95 26.36 4.86
C ASP A 394 16.64 26.16 4.07
N ASN A 395 15.76 25.25 4.51
CA ASN A 395 14.46 25.02 3.88
C ASN A 395 13.42 25.99 4.44
N ILE A 396 13.18 27.08 3.71
CA ILE A 396 12.17 28.10 4.04
C ILE A 396 10.71 27.62 3.87
N TYR A 397 10.48 26.42 3.32
CA TYR A 397 9.14 25.86 3.08
C TYR A 397 8.83 24.75 4.09
N GLU A 398 8.39 25.15 5.28
CA GLU A 398 8.18 24.24 6.43
C GLU A 398 7.03 23.24 6.23
N LEU A 399 5.98 23.63 5.50
CA LEU A 399 4.81 22.79 5.22
C LEU A 399 4.60 22.67 3.71
N ALA A 400 5.37 21.79 3.08
CA ALA A 400 5.36 21.69 1.62
C ALA A 400 5.67 20.29 1.08
N ILE A 401 5.27 20.06 -0.17
CA ILE A 401 5.83 18.99 -1.01
C ILE A 401 6.87 19.64 -1.90
N LEU A 402 8.10 19.15 -1.85
CA LEU A 402 9.21 19.71 -2.61
C LEU A 402 9.71 18.70 -3.65
N LYS A 403 10.09 19.21 -4.82
CA LYS A 403 10.84 18.48 -5.83
C LYS A 403 12.25 19.02 -5.89
N VAL A 404 13.22 18.21 -5.51
CA VAL A 404 14.59 18.63 -5.22
C VAL A 404 15.61 17.62 -5.75
N PHE A 405 16.80 18.08 -6.13
CA PHE A 405 17.93 17.17 -6.34
C PHE A 405 18.69 16.98 -5.04
N VAL A 406 18.66 15.76 -4.51
CA VAL A 406 19.25 15.41 -3.22
C VAL A 406 20.50 14.56 -3.41
N ILE A 407 21.51 14.81 -2.58
CA ILE A 407 22.76 14.03 -2.51
C ILE A 407 22.90 13.51 -1.08
N PRO A 408 22.87 12.18 -0.85
CA PRO A 408 23.10 11.61 0.47
C PRO A 408 24.53 11.84 0.96
N PRO A 409 24.77 11.86 2.28
CA PRO A 409 26.12 11.84 2.83
C PRO A 409 26.83 10.53 2.46
N ARG A 410 28.17 10.54 2.46
CA ARG A 410 28.99 9.34 2.16
C ARG A 410 28.88 8.25 3.22
N SER A 411 28.51 8.62 4.44
CA SER A 411 28.31 7.73 5.57
C SER A 411 27.17 8.28 6.43
N ILE A 412 26.30 7.40 6.89
CA ILE A 412 25.14 7.69 7.75
C ILE A 412 24.73 6.41 8.47
N ASP A 413 24.18 6.55 9.68
CA ASP A 413 23.74 5.42 10.50
C ASP A 413 22.55 4.70 9.85
N VAL A 414 21.54 5.48 9.45
CA VAL A 414 20.31 4.97 8.83
C VAL A 414 19.90 5.91 7.69
N PRO A 415 19.84 5.42 6.43
CA PRO A 415 19.37 6.24 5.31
C PRO A 415 17.95 6.79 5.54
N VAL A 416 17.69 8.04 5.08
CA VAL A 416 16.46 8.78 5.39
C VAL A 416 15.47 8.76 4.23
N LEU A 417 15.88 9.28 3.07
CA LEU A 417 14.96 9.51 1.96
C LEU A 417 14.69 8.24 1.15
N PRO A 418 13.41 7.95 0.85
CA PRO A 418 13.03 6.82 0.03
C PRO A 418 13.28 7.08 -1.47
N MET A 419 13.44 5.99 -2.23
CA MET A 419 13.46 5.98 -3.69
C MET A 419 12.66 4.78 -4.19
N LYS A 420 11.80 5.00 -5.19
CA LYS A 420 11.14 3.93 -5.95
C LYS A 420 12.02 3.52 -7.12
N MET A 421 12.24 2.22 -7.26
CA MET A 421 13.08 1.62 -8.30
C MET A 421 12.34 0.51 -9.02
N GLY A 422 12.22 0.62 -10.34
CA GLY A 422 11.47 -0.30 -11.19
C GLY A 422 10.64 0.47 -12.22
N ASP A 423 9.85 -0.24 -13.01
CA ASP A 423 8.83 0.34 -13.89
C ASP A 423 7.51 0.54 -13.12
N ASP A 424 6.56 1.30 -13.68
CA ASP A 424 5.31 1.72 -13.02
C ASP A 424 4.45 0.54 -12.47
N GLU A 425 4.69 -0.69 -12.94
CA GLU A 425 3.98 -1.91 -12.52
C GLU A 425 4.68 -2.71 -11.39
N ASP A 426 5.99 -2.55 -11.20
CA ASP A 426 6.78 -3.29 -10.19
C ASP A 426 7.82 -2.37 -9.50
N GLU A 427 7.30 -1.35 -8.79
CA GLU A 427 8.12 -0.41 -8.03
C GLU A 427 8.60 -1.00 -6.70
N ARG A 428 9.91 -0.99 -6.46
CA ARG A 428 10.51 -1.37 -5.18
C ARG A 428 10.92 -0.14 -4.38
N LEU A 429 10.54 -0.14 -3.10
CA LEU A 429 10.92 0.89 -2.14
C LEU A 429 12.30 0.60 -1.54
N LEU A 430 13.24 1.52 -1.79
CA LEU A 430 14.61 1.51 -1.31
C LEU A 430 14.92 2.77 -0.49
N PHE A 431 15.97 2.68 0.33
CA PHE A 431 16.57 3.83 1.02
C PHE A 431 18.07 3.88 0.73
N PRO A 432 18.48 4.23 -0.50
CA PRO A 432 19.87 4.13 -0.94
C PRO A 432 20.71 5.36 -0.57
N LEU A 433 22.03 5.20 -0.55
CA LEU A 433 23.03 6.28 -0.49
C LEU A 433 23.62 6.63 -1.85
N CYS A 434 23.33 5.83 -2.88
CA CYS A 434 23.72 6.07 -4.26
C CYS A 434 22.63 5.55 -5.22
N SER A 435 22.00 6.45 -5.98
CA SER A 435 20.98 6.09 -6.97
C SER A 435 21.55 5.24 -8.10
N LYS A 436 22.80 5.51 -8.53
CA LYS A 436 23.48 4.74 -9.57
C LYS A 436 23.81 3.31 -9.12
N CYS A 437 24.30 3.11 -7.89
CA CYS A 437 24.49 1.76 -7.35
C CYS A 437 23.19 0.95 -7.32
N ALA A 438 22.07 1.56 -6.91
CA ALA A 438 20.77 0.88 -6.89
C ALA A 438 20.29 0.50 -8.30
N LYS A 439 20.63 1.31 -9.33
CA LYS A 439 20.34 1.01 -10.75
C LYS A 439 21.23 -0.09 -11.32
N GLU A 440 22.51 -0.12 -10.92
CA GLU A 440 23.48 -1.12 -11.38
C GLU A 440 23.28 -2.48 -10.71
N ASN A 441 22.72 -2.50 -9.50
CA ASN A 441 22.49 -3.72 -8.71
C ASN A 441 21.01 -3.88 -8.38
N PRO A 442 20.11 -3.96 -9.39
CA PRO A 442 18.68 -3.94 -9.15
C PRO A 442 18.26 -5.12 -8.28
N GLU A 443 18.83 -6.31 -8.42
CA GLU A 443 18.42 -7.50 -7.65
C GLU A 443 19.14 -7.64 -6.30
N GLY A 444 19.95 -6.64 -5.91
CA GLY A 444 20.91 -6.79 -4.82
C GLY A 444 22.11 -7.63 -5.28
N GLY A 445 22.77 -8.29 -4.33
CA GLY A 445 23.89 -9.17 -4.62
C GLY A 445 24.65 -9.59 -3.37
N VAL A 446 25.67 -10.42 -3.57
CA VAL A 446 26.59 -10.90 -2.53
C VAL A 446 28.00 -10.44 -2.90
N ASN A 447 28.62 -9.60 -2.07
CA ASN A 447 29.96 -9.09 -2.32
C ASN A 447 30.62 -8.61 -1.02
N GLU A 448 31.70 -9.28 -0.62
CA GLU A 448 32.48 -8.99 0.59
C GLU A 448 33.11 -7.58 0.55
N ASN A 449 33.63 -7.19 -0.61
CA ASN A 449 34.43 -5.97 -0.79
C ASN A 449 33.61 -4.83 -1.43
N TYR A 450 32.28 -4.87 -1.29
CA TYR A 450 31.41 -3.87 -1.89
C TYR A 450 31.71 -2.46 -1.37
N SER A 451 32.09 -1.56 -2.27
CA SER A 451 32.33 -0.15 -1.98
C SER A 451 31.97 0.70 -3.19
N CYS A 452 31.25 1.80 -2.95
CA CYS A 452 30.78 2.72 -3.97
C CYS A 452 31.90 3.65 -4.42
N SER A 453 32.17 3.66 -5.73
CA SER A 453 33.16 4.54 -6.37
C SER A 453 32.53 5.75 -7.09
N HIS A 454 31.20 5.90 -7.04
CA HIS A 454 30.51 6.95 -7.77
C HIS A 454 30.70 8.35 -7.17
N SER A 455 30.68 9.35 -8.04
CA SER A 455 30.71 10.77 -7.66
C SER A 455 29.41 11.21 -6.96
N ASP A 456 29.44 12.33 -6.23
CA ASP A 456 28.25 12.87 -5.54
C ASP A 456 27.08 13.13 -6.50
N GLN A 457 27.36 13.61 -7.72
CA GLN A 457 26.35 13.83 -8.75
C GLN A 457 25.69 12.51 -9.22
N GLN A 458 26.47 11.43 -9.33
CA GLN A 458 25.95 10.10 -9.68
C GLN A 458 25.21 9.44 -8.52
N ARG A 459 25.56 9.78 -7.28
CA ARG A 459 24.91 9.28 -6.07
C ARG A 459 23.54 9.91 -5.86
N GLY A 460 23.39 11.19 -6.20
CA GLY A 460 22.14 11.93 -6.04
C GLY A 460 21.02 11.52 -6.99
N TRP A 461 19.81 12.01 -6.71
CA TRP A 461 18.62 11.83 -7.56
C TRP A 461 17.62 12.97 -7.36
N VAL A 462 16.64 13.07 -8.26
CA VAL A 462 15.48 13.94 -8.03
C VAL A 462 14.52 13.24 -7.08
N SER A 463 14.36 13.79 -5.89
CA SER A 463 13.36 13.37 -4.92
C SER A 463 12.14 14.28 -4.98
N THR A 464 10.95 13.68 -4.91
CA THR A 464 9.73 14.40 -4.53
C THR A 464 9.37 13.93 -3.13
N CYS A 465 9.47 14.81 -2.15
CA CYS A 465 9.34 14.47 -0.73
C CYS A 465 8.57 15.53 0.05
N THR A 466 8.08 15.16 1.23
CA THR A 466 7.53 16.11 2.19
C THR A 466 8.64 16.95 2.82
N SER A 467 8.31 18.17 3.24
CA SER A 467 9.20 19.02 4.03
C SER A 467 9.68 18.33 5.30
N ILE A 468 8.80 17.56 5.98
CA ILE A 468 9.17 16.83 7.20
C ILE A 468 10.23 15.77 6.97
N GLU A 469 10.17 15.00 5.88
CA GLU A 469 11.23 14.01 5.56
C GLU A 469 12.50 14.69 5.05
N LEU A 470 12.37 15.76 4.26
CA LEU A 470 13.52 16.50 3.75
C LEU A 470 14.32 17.13 4.89
N ASN A 471 13.65 17.73 5.88
CA ASN A 471 14.29 18.34 7.03
C ASN A 471 15.05 17.29 7.85
N VAL A 472 14.44 16.14 8.15
CA VAL A 472 15.14 15.03 8.81
C VAL A 472 16.33 14.52 7.99
N ALA A 473 16.25 14.53 6.66
CA ALA A 473 17.38 14.16 5.82
C ALA A 473 18.53 15.17 5.91
N LEU A 474 18.21 16.47 5.93
CA LEU A 474 19.19 17.54 6.09
C LEU A 474 19.91 17.46 7.46
N GLU A 475 19.18 17.17 8.54
CA GLU A 475 19.79 16.90 9.87
C GLU A 475 20.83 15.78 9.82
N GLU A 476 20.57 14.76 9.00
CA GLU A 476 21.42 13.58 8.85
C GLU A 476 22.49 13.73 7.75
N GLY A 477 22.73 14.97 7.29
CA GLY A 477 23.85 15.31 6.39
C GLY A 477 23.56 15.15 4.90
N TYR A 478 22.29 15.01 4.49
CA TYR A 478 21.92 15.13 3.09
C TYR A 478 22.14 16.57 2.61
N ARG A 479 22.35 16.74 1.30
CA ARG A 479 22.50 18.04 0.67
C ARG A 479 21.49 18.20 -0.45
N VAL A 480 20.88 19.38 -0.56
CA VAL A 480 20.07 19.73 -1.72
C VAL A 480 20.86 20.71 -2.58
N THR A 481 21.08 20.35 -3.84
CA THR A 481 21.80 21.22 -4.79
C THR A 481 20.90 21.92 -5.80
N LYS A 482 19.63 21.49 -5.89
CA LYS A 482 18.66 22.08 -6.81
C LYS A 482 17.23 22.00 -6.29
N LEU A 483 16.48 23.10 -6.40
CA LEU A 483 15.06 23.19 -6.08
C LEU A 483 14.26 23.41 -7.36
N PHE A 484 13.46 22.42 -7.73
CA PHE A 484 12.67 22.47 -8.96
C PHE A 484 11.31 23.12 -8.74
N ARG A 485 10.54 22.59 -7.77
CA ARG A 485 9.13 22.94 -7.54
C ARG A 485 8.79 22.83 -6.06
N VAL A 486 7.82 23.63 -5.62
CA VAL A 486 7.25 23.57 -4.27
C VAL A 486 5.73 23.67 -4.37
N LEU A 487 5.03 22.78 -3.65
CA LEU A 487 3.63 22.93 -3.29
C LEU A 487 3.58 23.31 -1.81
N GLU A 488 3.45 24.61 -1.53
CA GLU A 488 3.47 25.16 -0.18
C GLU A 488 2.03 25.26 0.37
N PHE A 489 1.77 24.69 1.54
CA PHE A 489 0.50 24.81 2.22
C PHE A 489 0.62 25.90 3.28
N ARG A 490 -0.27 26.90 3.21
CA ARG A 490 -0.29 28.01 4.18
C ARG A 490 -1.07 27.69 5.45
N GLU A 491 -1.89 26.64 5.40
CA GLU A 491 -2.76 26.22 6.49
C GLU A 491 -2.49 24.78 6.90
N SER A 492 -2.74 24.50 8.16
CA SER A 492 -2.56 23.18 8.76
C SER A 492 -3.56 22.91 9.87
N ASP A 493 -3.83 21.64 10.16
CA ASP A 493 -4.62 21.21 11.31
C ASP A 493 -3.90 20.10 12.10
N GLU A 494 -3.63 20.36 13.36
CA GLU A 494 -2.99 19.42 14.32
C GLU A 494 -4.02 18.48 14.98
N LYS A 495 -5.32 18.77 14.82
CA LYS A 495 -6.43 18.03 15.42
C LYS A 495 -7.33 17.37 14.38
N LEU A 496 -6.94 17.35 13.10
CA LEU A 496 -7.73 16.82 11.99
C LEU A 496 -8.33 15.43 12.28
N PHE A 497 -7.51 14.53 12.83
CA PHE A 497 -7.94 13.16 13.18
C PHE A 497 -8.17 12.96 14.67
N ALA A 498 -7.80 13.91 15.53
CA ALA A 498 -7.82 13.72 16.98
C ALA A 498 -9.21 13.30 17.51
N PRO A 499 -10.34 13.94 17.11
CA PRO A 499 -11.67 13.49 17.54
C PRO A 499 -12.03 12.07 17.10
N TYR A 500 -11.75 11.73 15.84
CA TYR A 500 -12.03 10.40 15.29
C TYR A 500 -11.20 9.31 15.97
N ILE A 501 -9.89 9.54 16.13
CA ILE A 501 -9.01 8.57 16.77
C ILE A 501 -9.34 8.44 18.25
N SER A 502 -9.64 9.55 18.94
CA SER A 502 -10.02 9.54 20.36
C SER A 502 -11.27 8.68 20.59
N GLU A 503 -12.30 8.82 19.75
CA GLU A 503 -13.52 8.01 19.81
C GLU A 503 -13.24 6.50 19.72
N PHE A 504 -12.54 6.06 18.67
CA PHE A 504 -12.31 4.63 18.48
C PHE A 504 -11.20 4.07 19.37
N MET A 505 -10.24 4.89 19.79
CA MET A 505 -9.23 4.47 20.76
C MET A 505 -9.85 4.29 22.14
N ALA A 506 -10.75 5.19 22.56
CA ALA A 506 -11.54 5.01 23.78
C ALA A 506 -12.32 3.69 23.71
N ALA A 507 -13.07 3.46 22.62
CA ALA A 507 -13.82 2.21 22.42
C ALA A 507 -12.91 0.96 22.48
N LYS A 508 -11.71 1.03 21.87
CA LYS A 508 -10.73 -0.06 21.91
C LYS A 508 -10.19 -0.30 23.33
N ILE A 509 -9.87 0.76 24.07
CA ILE A 509 -9.32 0.69 25.43
C ILE A 509 -10.39 0.16 26.40
N HIS A 510 -11.61 0.72 26.36
CA HIS A 510 -12.77 0.24 27.13
C HIS A 510 -12.97 -1.25 26.93
N SER A 511 -12.99 -1.68 25.67
CA SER A 511 -13.18 -3.09 25.29
C SER A 511 -11.97 -3.99 25.55
N SER A 512 -10.80 -3.44 25.86
CA SER A 512 -9.63 -4.22 26.27
C SER A 512 -9.63 -4.45 27.78
N GLY A 513 -10.18 -3.51 28.55
CA GLY A 513 -10.06 -3.48 30.01
C GLY A 513 -8.68 -2.98 30.46
N PHE A 514 -8.48 -2.92 31.77
CA PHE A 514 -7.19 -2.58 32.35
C PHE A 514 -6.21 -3.75 32.18
N ASP A 515 -4.94 -3.41 31.99
CA ASP A 515 -3.86 -4.39 31.96
C ASP A 515 -3.76 -5.08 33.33
N SER A 516 -3.42 -6.38 33.34
CA SER A 516 -3.29 -7.16 34.58
C SER A 516 -2.31 -6.57 35.60
N SER A 517 -1.33 -5.78 35.16
CA SER A 517 -0.35 -5.12 36.04
C SER A 517 -0.92 -3.95 36.83
N ILE A 518 -1.98 -3.31 36.32
CA ILE A 518 -2.62 -2.14 36.96
C ILE A 518 -4.05 -2.43 37.41
N LYS A 519 -4.65 -3.51 36.92
CA LYS A 519 -6.03 -3.87 37.22
C LYS A 519 -6.22 -4.02 38.73
N ASP A 520 -7.33 -3.48 39.22
CA ASP A 520 -7.73 -3.47 40.63
C ASP A 520 -6.82 -2.59 41.53
N ASN A 521 -5.85 -1.87 40.95
CA ASN A 521 -5.09 -0.81 41.61
C ASN A 521 -5.66 0.56 41.23
N PHE A 522 -6.53 1.09 42.08
CA PHE A 522 -7.26 2.34 41.83
C PHE A 522 -6.35 3.51 41.43
N ALA A 523 -5.21 3.69 42.12
CA ALA A 523 -4.29 4.80 41.86
C ALA A 523 -3.60 4.66 40.50
N ALA A 524 -3.15 3.45 40.15
CA ALA A 524 -2.54 3.17 38.85
C ALA A 524 -3.57 3.30 37.70
N GLU A 525 -4.81 2.85 37.92
CA GLU A 525 -5.90 3.01 36.96
C GLU A 525 -6.28 4.48 36.76
N GLU A 526 -6.38 5.28 37.83
CA GLU A 526 -6.62 6.73 37.74
C GLU A 526 -5.49 7.44 37.00
N GLN A 527 -4.23 7.07 37.30
CA GLN A 527 -3.08 7.62 36.59
C GLN A 527 -3.14 7.29 35.10
N PHE A 528 -3.44 6.04 34.73
CA PHE A 528 -3.58 5.65 33.33
C PHE A 528 -4.70 6.42 32.60
N ILE A 529 -5.86 6.60 33.24
CA ILE A 529 -6.98 7.39 32.69
C ILE A 529 -6.56 8.84 32.49
N LYS A 530 -5.90 9.44 33.49
CA LYS A 530 -5.39 10.80 33.43
C LYS A 530 -4.37 10.97 32.30
N GLU A 531 -3.42 10.06 32.18
CA GLU A 531 -2.41 10.09 31.11
C GLU A 531 -3.03 9.94 29.73
N CYS A 532 -4.06 9.10 29.57
CA CYS A 532 -4.80 8.98 28.31
C CYS A 532 -5.44 10.32 27.90
N LYS A 533 -5.98 11.07 28.85
CA LYS A 533 -6.57 12.39 28.62
C LYS A 533 -5.51 13.46 28.37
N ASP A 534 -4.51 13.56 29.25
CA ASP A 534 -3.50 14.61 29.24
C ASP A 534 -2.57 14.49 28.02
N LYS A 535 -2.15 13.27 27.65
CA LYS A 535 -1.22 13.04 26.54
C LYS A 535 -1.92 12.98 25.17
N PHE A 536 -3.13 12.40 25.11
CA PHE A 536 -3.77 12.06 23.82
C PHE A 536 -5.17 12.63 23.64
N GLY A 537 -5.74 13.31 24.64
CA GLY A 537 -7.12 13.80 24.58
C GLY A 537 -8.16 12.67 24.54
N ILE A 538 -7.83 11.49 25.07
CA ILE A 538 -8.72 10.32 25.07
C ILE A 538 -9.47 10.25 26.39
N ASN A 539 -10.79 10.37 26.32
CA ASN A 539 -11.65 10.29 27.50
C ASN A 539 -11.99 8.83 27.81
N ILE A 540 -11.44 8.31 28.90
CA ILE A 540 -11.71 6.95 29.37
C ILE A 540 -12.66 6.98 30.57
N GLU A 541 -13.84 6.41 30.41
CA GLU A 541 -14.76 6.11 31.51
C GLU A 541 -14.46 4.75 32.15
N ARG A 542 -14.08 4.76 33.43
CA ARG A 542 -13.80 3.56 34.23
C ARG A 542 -14.95 2.54 34.22
N SER A 543 -16.20 3.01 34.26
CA SER A 543 -17.41 2.15 34.25
C SER A 543 -17.59 1.34 32.97
N LYS A 544 -16.95 1.75 31.86
CA LYS A 544 -16.99 1.06 30.56
C LYS A 544 -15.80 0.11 30.36
N MET A 545 -14.85 0.07 31.30
CA MET A 545 -13.67 -0.79 31.21
C MET A 545 -14.04 -2.25 31.45
N GLY A 546 -14.07 -3.04 30.39
CA GLY A 546 -14.41 -4.46 30.46
C GLY A 546 -14.03 -5.19 29.17
N PRO A 547 -13.43 -6.38 29.25
CA PRO A 547 -13.00 -7.11 28.08
C PRO A 547 -14.19 -7.48 27.19
N ASN A 548 -14.19 -6.97 25.95
CA ASN A 548 -15.14 -7.29 24.89
C ASN A 548 -14.38 -7.43 23.57
N LYS A 549 -14.17 -8.67 23.13
CA LYS A 549 -13.37 -8.97 21.93
C LYS A 549 -13.97 -8.35 20.65
N GLY A 550 -15.29 -8.19 20.58
CA GLY A 550 -16.02 -7.78 19.37
C GLY A 550 -15.90 -6.31 19.14
N LYS A 551 -16.27 -5.54 20.16
CA LYS A 551 -16.12 -4.08 20.18
C LYS A 551 -14.66 -3.68 20.00
N ARG A 552 -13.72 -4.40 20.63
CA ARG A 552 -12.28 -4.18 20.42
C ARG A 552 -11.88 -4.39 18.95
N THR A 553 -12.39 -5.44 18.32
CA THR A 553 -12.11 -5.76 16.92
C THR A 553 -12.70 -4.72 15.98
N GLN A 554 -13.95 -4.31 16.20
CA GLN A 554 -14.60 -3.23 15.44
C GLN A 554 -13.83 -1.91 15.57
N ALA A 555 -13.50 -1.49 16.79
CA ALA A 555 -12.73 -0.27 17.04
C ALA A 555 -11.36 -0.30 16.33
N LYS A 556 -10.66 -1.45 16.38
CA LYS A 556 -9.40 -1.64 15.65
C LYS A 556 -9.57 -1.51 14.14
N LEU A 557 -10.66 -2.04 13.57
CA LEU A 557 -10.98 -1.87 12.16
C LEU A 557 -11.17 -0.39 11.80
N MET A 558 -11.87 0.39 12.63
CA MET A 558 -12.09 1.82 12.38
C MET A 558 -10.79 2.63 12.42
N LEU A 559 -9.94 2.37 13.40
CA LEU A 559 -8.64 3.02 13.54
C LEU A 559 -7.71 2.78 12.34
N ASN A 560 -7.71 1.57 11.79
CA ASN A 560 -6.74 1.17 10.77
C ASN A 560 -7.19 1.42 9.33
N ASN A 561 -8.49 1.63 9.06
CA ASN A 561 -9.03 1.70 7.69
C ASN A 561 -9.38 3.10 7.18
N LEU A 562 -9.29 4.15 8.03
CA LEU A 562 -9.60 5.51 7.61
C LEU A 562 -8.52 6.13 6.73
N TRP A 563 -7.30 6.31 7.25
CA TRP A 563 -6.27 7.13 6.60
C TRP A 563 -5.87 6.61 5.22
N GLY A 564 -5.85 5.29 5.04
CA GLY A 564 -5.52 4.66 3.76
C GLY A 564 -6.56 4.95 2.67
N ARG A 565 -7.82 5.23 3.05
CA ARG A 565 -8.90 5.54 2.09
C ARG A 565 -8.70 6.88 1.39
N PHE A 566 -7.99 7.83 1.99
CA PHE A 566 -7.62 9.09 1.34
C PHE A 566 -6.70 8.88 0.12
N SER A 567 -5.92 7.78 0.09
CA SER A 567 -5.05 7.44 -1.03
C SER A 567 -5.74 6.66 -2.16
N LEU A 568 -7.07 6.53 -2.13
CA LEU A 568 -7.86 5.79 -3.14
C LEU A 568 -7.36 6.13 -4.55
N ARG A 569 -7.05 5.07 -5.32
CA ARG A 569 -6.72 5.22 -6.73
C ARG A 569 -8.00 5.48 -7.50
N ASN A 570 -8.01 6.55 -8.27
CA ASN A 570 -9.14 6.91 -9.14
C ASN A 570 -9.07 6.19 -10.50
N VAL A 571 -8.07 5.33 -10.70
CA VAL A 571 -7.78 4.59 -11.94
C VAL A 571 -7.64 3.09 -11.65
N GLY A 572 -7.97 2.25 -12.64
CA GLY A 572 -7.66 0.81 -12.63
C GLY A 572 -8.72 -0.11 -12.00
N LEU A 573 -9.86 0.41 -11.52
CA LEU A 573 -11.01 -0.43 -11.20
C LEU A 573 -11.73 -0.84 -12.49
N SER A 574 -11.82 -2.14 -12.72
CA SER A 574 -12.50 -2.68 -13.89
C SER A 574 -14.02 -2.61 -13.73
N GLN A 575 -14.67 -2.14 -14.76
CA GLN A 575 -16.12 -2.20 -14.95
C GLN A 575 -16.45 -3.30 -15.94
N CYS A 576 -17.72 -3.67 -15.97
CA CYS A 576 -18.19 -4.73 -16.84
C CYS A 576 -19.49 -4.34 -17.55
N ALA A 577 -19.58 -4.73 -18.81
CA ALA A 577 -20.80 -4.68 -19.59
C ALA A 577 -21.08 -6.08 -20.16
N ILE A 578 -22.34 -6.45 -20.26
CA ILE A 578 -22.77 -7.72 -20.86
C ILE A 578 -23.60 -7.37 -22.08
N THR A 579 -23.23 -7.89 -23.24
CA THR A 579 -23.94 -7.60 -24.48
C THR A 579 -23.96 -8.79 -25.43
N ASN A 580 -25.07 -8.93 -26.16
CA ASN A 580 -25.19 -9.80 -27.34
C ASN A 580 -25.29 -8.99 -28.64
N ASN A 581 -25.11 -7.67 -28.57
CA ASN A 581 -25.29 -6.77 -29.69
C ASN A 581 -23.91 -6.34 -30.25
N PRO A 582 -23.56 -6.73 -31.49
CA PRO A 582 -22.30 -6.33 -32.11
C PRO A 582 -22.11 -4.80 -32.18
N ALA A 583 -23.20 -4.03 -32.33
CA ALA A 583 -23.12 -2.58 -32.35
C ALA A 583 -22.78 -2.00 -30.96
N GLU A 584 -23.25 -2.64 -29.88
CA GLU A 584 -22.88 -2.23 -28.52
C GLU A 584 -21.44 -2.62 -28.19
N LEU A 585 -21.01 -3.83 -28.55
CA LEU A 585 -19.60 -4.23 -28.46
C LEU A 585 -18.70 -3.22 -29.18
N ARG A 586 -19.08 -2.81 -30.40
CA ARG A 586 -18.33 -1.84 -31.18
C ARG A 586 -18.20 -0.48 -30.46
N LYS A 587 -19.25 -0.03 -29.76
CA LYS A 587 -19.19 1.20 -28.94
C LYS A 587 -18.09 1.13 -27.89
N TYR A 588 -17.95 0.01 -27.19
CA TYR A 588 -16.89 -0.16 -26.18
C TYR A 588 -15.50 -0.27 -26.80
N LEU A 589 -15.36 -0.96 -27.94
CA LEU A 589 -14.07 -1.10 -28.62
C LEU A 589 -13.58 0.20 -29.26
N ASP A 590 -14.50 1.05 -29.72
CA ASP A 590 -14.18 2.33 -30.34
C ASP A 590 -14.10 3.48 -29.32
N ASP A 591 -14.60 3.31 -28.10
CA ASP A 591 -14.53 4.31 -27.04
C ASP A 591 -13.08 4.56 -26.62
N ARG A 592 -12.57 5.73 -26.98
CA ARG A 592 -11.20 6.13 -26.71
C ARG A 592 -10.95 6.50 -25.25
N SER A 593 -11.99 6.76 -24.46
CA SER A 593 -11.91 7.10 -23.04
C SER A 593 -11.67 5.88 -22.14
N ILE A 594 -11.86 4.68 -22.66
CA ILE A 594 -11.68 3.42 -21.93
C ILE A 594 -10.61 2.54 -22.56
N GLU A 595 -10.16 1.58 -21.77
CA GLU A 595 -9.28 0.48 -22.16
C GLU A 595 -10.01 -0.83 -21.86
N VAL A 596 -10.30 -1.60 -22.91
CA VAL A 596 -10.89 -2.94 -22.79
C VAL A 596 -9.76 -3.92 -22.47
N SER A 597 -9.86 -4.56 -21.31
CA SER A 597 -8.84 -5.47 -20.80
C SER A 597 -9.16 -6.95 -21.06
N ALA A 598 -10.45 -7.29 -21.24
CA ALA A 598 -10.87 -8.65 -21.60
C ALA A 598 -12.23 -8.66 -22.30
N LEU A 599 -12.41 -9.65 -23.18
CA LEU A 599 -13.69 -10.05 -23.76
C LEU A 599 -13.89 -11.53 -23.45
N ASP A 600 -14.81 -11.84 -22.54
CA ASP A 600 -15.11 -13.22 -22.15
C ASP A 600 -16.44 -13.65 -22.75
N GLU A 601 -16.44 -14.74 -23.52
CA GLU A 601 -17.67 -15.38 -23.99
C GLU A 601 -18.36 -16.08 -22.82
N LEU A 602 -19.57 -15.63 -22.47
CA LEU A 602 -20.41 -16.24 -21.44
C LEU A 602 -21.30 -17.34 -22.04
N THR A 603 -21.81 -17.09 -23.25
CA THR A 603 -22.48 -18.04 -24.15
C THR A 603 -22.08 -17.69 -25.59
N PRO A 604 -22.33 -18.57 -26.58
CA PRO A 604 -21.99 -18.30 -27.99
C PRO A 604 -22.46 -16.94 -28.52
N ASP A 605 -23.55 -16.40 -27.97
CA ASP A 605 -24.15 -15.13 -28.40
C ASP A 605 -23.95 -13.97 -27.42
N ILE A 606 -23.35 -14.20 -26.23
CA ILE A 606 -23.26 -13.18 -25.18
C ILE A 606 -21.83 -13.01 -24.68
N LEU A 607 -21.35 -11.76 -24.73
CA LEU A 607 -20.02 -11.35 -24.30
C LEU A 607 -20.06 -10.54 -23.00
N LEU A 608 -19.10 -10.81 -22.13
CA LEU A 608 -18.71 -9.98 -21.00
C LEU A 608 -17.50 -9.12 -21.38
N ILE A 609 -17.74 -7.82 -21.48
CA ILE A 609 -16.71 -6.82 -21.74
C ILE A 609 -16.15 -6.36 -20.40
N THR A 610 -14.86 -6.54 -20.15
CA THR A 610 -14.16 -5.94 -19.01
C THR A 610 -13.35 -4.74 -19.49
N TYR A 611 -13.57 -3.57 -18.89
CA TYR A 611 -12.90 -2.33 -19.29
C TYR A 611 -12.57 -1.44 -18.09
N SER A 612 -11.68 -0.46 -18.27
CA SER A 612 -11.38 0.57 -17.28
C SER A 612 -11.21 1.94 -17.94
N LYS A 613 -11.49 3.03 -17.21
CA LYS A 613 -11.31 4.40 -17.74
C LYS A 613 -9.81 4.70 -17.88
N LYS A 614 -9.37 5.20 -19.04
CA LYS A 614 -7.98 5.60 -19.25
C LYS A 614 -7.64 6.79 -18.36
N LYS A 615 -6.39 6.84 -17.92
CA LYS A 615 -5.87 7.84 -16.97
C LYS A 615 -6.20 9.28 -17.37
N ASP A 616 -6.11 9.64 -18.66
CA ASP A 616 -6.36 11.02 -19.12
C ASP A 616 -7.83 11.45 -18.95
N TRP A 617 -8.77 10.49 -18.90
CA TRP A 617 -10.20 10.73 -18.73
C TRP A 617 -10.68 10.52 -17.29
N VAL A 618 -9.80 10.20 -16.34
CA VAL A 618 -10.18 10.00 -14.94
C VAL A 618 -10.53 11.32 -14.28
N GLU A 619 -11.59 11.30 -13.47
CA GLU A 619 -12.05 12.41 -12.64
C GLU A 619 -11.66 12.18 -11.17
N GLU A 620 -11.46 13.27 -10.44
CA GLU A 620 -11.14 13.23 -9.02
C GLU A 620 -12.31 12.65 -8.20
N HIS A 621 -12.02 11.64 -7.39
CA HIS A 621 -13.02 11.15 -6.44
C HIS A 621 -13.14 12.10 -5.24
N ALA A 622 -14.37 12.44 -4.85
CA ALA A 622 -14.71 13.35 -3.75
C ALA A 622 -14.21 12.94 -2.33
N CYS A 623 -13.50 11.82 -2.20
CA CYS A 623 -12.97 11.29 -0.95
C CYS A 623 -11.45 11.02 -1.05
N SER A 624 -10.82 11.39 -2.18
CA SER A 624 -9.40 11.17 -2.40
C SER A 624 -8.64 12.44 -2.06
N ASN A 625 -7.64 12.31 -1.18
CA ASN A 625 -6.65 13.34 -0.91
C ASN A 625 -5.35 12.64 -0.51
N VAL A 626 -4.51 12.31 -1.49
CA VAL A 626 -3.25 11.59 -1.27
C VAL A 626 -2.27 12.37 -0.38
N VAL A 627 -2.41 13.70 -0.26
CA VAL A 627 -1.56 14.54 0.61
C VAL A 627 -1.71 14.12 2.07
N ILE A 628 -2.91 13.75 2.50
CA ILE A 628 -3.13 13.27 3.87
C ILE A 628 -2.40 11.94 4.11
N SER A 629 -2.60 10.95 3.24
CA SER A 629 -1.96 9.65 3.40
C SER A 629 -0.43 9.72 3.29
N LEU A 630 0.11 10.61 2.45
CA LEU A 630 1.54 10.77 2.33
C LEU A 630 2.15 11.46 3.55
N TRP A 631 1.45 12.40 4.20
CA TRP A 631 1.90 12.97 5.49
C TRP A 631 1.89 11.92 6.59
N THR A 632 0.80 11.16 6.73
CA THR A 632 0.69 10.06 7.70
C THR A 632 1.85 9.07 7.55
N THR A 633 2.13 8.61 6.33
CA THR A 633 3.21 7.63 6.10
C THR A 633 4.61 8.22 6.28
N SER A 634 4.81 9.49 5.93
CA SER A 634 6.07 10.22 6.15
C SER A 634 6.40 10.33 7.64
N ALA A 635 5.44 10.79 8.45
CA ALA A 635 5.60 10.88 9.90
C ALA A 635 5.80 9.50 10.55
N ALA A 636 5.07 8.47 10.10
CA ALA A 636 5.26 7.10 10.56
C ALA A 636 6.67 6.56 10.27
N ARG A 637 7.21 6.82 9.07
CA ARG A 637 8.59 6.44 8.72
C ARG A 637 9.62 7.18 9.58
N ILE A 638 9.40 8.46 9.88
CA ILE A 638 10.27 9.25 10.75
C ILE A 638 10.27 8.68 12.17
N HIS A 639 9.11 8.32 12.72
CA HIS A 639 9.01 7.71 14.05
C HIS A 639 9.86 6.43 14.15
N LEU A 640 9.71 5.52 13.18
CA LEU A 640 10.53 4.31 13.13
C LEU A 640 12.02 4.65 12.90
N LEU A 641 12.34 5.60 12.03
CA LEU A 641 13.71 6.05 11.78
C LEU A 641 14.40 6.51 13.06
N ARG A 642 13.72 7.30 13.92
CA ARG A 642 14.31 7.75 15.19
C ARG A 642 14.62 6.59 16.12
N ALA A 643 13.74 5.58 16.19
CA ALA A 643 14.00 4.37 16.96
C ALA A 643 15.19 3.57 16.39
N MET A 644 15.26 3.42 15.07
CA MET A 644 16.40 2.78 14.40
C MET A 644 17.71 3.50 14.70
N GLN A 645 17.72 4.84 14.59
CA GLN A 645 18.90 5.65 14.91
C GLN A 645 19.31 5.52 16.37
N LYS A 646 18.34 5.50 17.29
CA LYS A 646 18.63 5.29 18.72
C LYS A 646 19.32 3.95 18.94
N VAL A 647 18.82 2.87 18.34
CA VAL A 647 19.46 1.54 18.41
C VAL A 647 20.88 1.57 17.84
N VAL A 648 21.06 2.05 16.60
CA VAL A 648 22.36 2.02 15.91
C VAL A 648 23.41 2.92 16.58
N ARG A 649 22.98 4.01 17.24
CA ARG A 649 23.87 4.94 17.95
C ARG A 649 24.23 4.48 19.37
N THR A 650 23.48 3.55 19.95
CA THR A 650 23.80 3.01 21.28
C THR A 650 24.95 1.99 21.17
N PRO A 651 26.04 2.14 21.93
CA PRO A 651 27.16 1.20 21.91
C PRO A 651 26.74 -0.24 22.21
N GLY A 652 27.27 -1.19 21.44
CA GLY A 652 26.99 -2.62 21.59
C GLY A 652 25.62 -3.07 21.07
N CYS A 653 24.82 -2.17 20.49
CA CYS A 653 23.54 -2.52 19.88
C CYS A 653 23.68 -2.70 18.36
N ASN A 654 22.88 -3.59 17.79
CA ASN A 654 22.85 -3.82 16.35
C ASN A 654 21.42 -4.02 15.85
N LEU A 655 21.05 -3.26 14.82
CA LEU A 655 19.72 -3.34 14.21
C LEU A 655 19.69 -4.47 13.19
N LEU A 656 18.80 -5.45 13.39
CA LEU A 656 18.74 -6.67 12.58
C LEU A 656 17.66 -6.59 11.49
N TYR A 657 16.47 -6.11 11.83
CA TYR A 657 15.30 -6.11 10.95
C TYR A 657 14.35 -4.96 11.25
N THR A 658 13.60 -4.53 10.24
CA THR A 658 12.45 -3.61 10.42
C THR A 658 11.26 -4.05 9.58
N ASP A 659 10.03 -3.82 10.08
CA ASP A 659 8.80 -3.88 9.28
C ASP A 659 7.76 -2.88 9.78
N THR A 660 7.67 -1.74 9.10
CA THR A 660 6.67 -0.67 9.24
C THR A 660 6.60 -0.01 10.62
N ASP A 661 6.18 -0.76 11.64
CA ASP A 661 5.96 -0.39 13.03
C ASP A 661 6.80 -1.23 14.00
N SER A 662 7.60 -2.17 13.49
CA SER A 662 8.44 -3.03 14.32
C SER A 662 9.91 -3.00 13.96
N LEU A 663 10.74 -3.34 14.96
CA LEU A 663 12.15 -3.60 14.78
C LEU A 663 12.63 -4.80 15.62
N ILE A 664 13.61 -5.50 15.08
CA ILE A 664 14.36 -6.56 15.77
C ILE A 664 15.81 -6.10 15.85
N PHE A 665 16.39 -6.15 17.04
CA PHE A 665 17.75 -5.68 17.30
C PHE A 665 18.41 -6.49 18.41
N SER A 666 19.73 -6.58 18.39
CA SER A 666 20.51 -7.08 19.52
C SER A 666 21.03 -5.93 20.39
N HIS A 667 21.22 -6.20 21.67
CA HIS A 667 21.76 -5.25 22.64
C HIS A 667 22.44 -6.00 23.81
N PRO A 668 23.32 -5.34 24.59
CA PRO A 668 23.85 -5.93 25.82
C PRO A 668 22.74 -6.17 26.85
N SER A 669 22.83 -7.26 27.61
CA SER A 669 21.91 -7.58 28.71
C SER A 669 21.84 -6.43 29.71
N GLY A 670 20.62 -6.03 30.08
CA GLY A 670 20.38 -4.92 31.00
C GLY A 670 20.56 -3.51 30.42
N ASN A 671 21.03 -3.37 29.17
CA ASN A 671 21.22 -2.08 28.51
C ASN A 671 20.41 -1.97 27.21
N CYS A 672 19.08 -2.12 27.31
CA CYS A 672 18.20 -1.96 26.16
C CYS A 672 18.04 -0.47 25.80
N PRO A 673 18.32 -0.05 24.54
CA PRO A 673 18.23 1.35 24.11
C PRO A 673 16.80 1.89 24.04
N LEU A 674 15.79 1.02 23.92
CA LEU A 674 14.39 1.42 23.76
C LEU A 674 13.59 1.16 25.04
N GLN A 675 12.73 2.12 25.39
CA GLN A 675 11.84 2.01 26.54
C GLN A 675 10.50 1.44 26.09
N LEU A 676 9.98 0.50 26.89
CA LEU A 676 8.64 -0.04 26.72
C LEU A 676 7.62 0.81 27.46
N GLY A 677 6.38 0.80 26.98
CA GLY A 677 5.29 1.46 27.69
C GLY A 677 3.90 1.07 27.17
N PRO A 678 2.85 1.31 27.97
CA PRO A 678 1.50 0.87 27.66
C PRO A 678 0.73 1.83 26.73
N HIS A 679 1.29 3.00 26.42
CA HIS A 679 0.58 4.05 25.70
C HIS A 679 0.75 3.99 24.18
N LEU A 680 -0.09 4.79 23.52
CA LEU A 680 -0.09 4.97 22.09
C LEU A 680 1.25 5.53 21.60
N GLY A 681 1.87 4.88 20.60
CA GLY A 681 3.16 5.30 20.04
C GLY A 681 4.39 4.79 20.79
N GLU A 682 4.21 4.17 21.96
CA GLU A 682 5.27 3.49 22.72
C GLU A 682 5.53 2.08 22.19
N PHE A 683 6.64 1.49 22.62
CA PHE A 683 7.03 0.14 22.23
C PHE A 683 6.48 -0.91 23.18
N THR A 684 6.03 -2.03 22.62
CA THR A 684 5.70 -3.27 23.33
C THR A 684 6.62 -4.39 22.87
N ASN A 685 7.00 -5.28 23.78
CA ASN A 685 7.74 -6.48 23.44
C ASN A 685 6.79 -7.53 22.87
N GLU A 686 7.06 -8.03 21.65
CA GLU A 686 6.24 -9.06 20.99
C GLU A 686 6.36 -10.43 21.67
N TYR A 687 7.49 -10.71 22.31
CA TYR A 687 7.79 -12.00 22.94
C TYR A 687 8.23 -11.83 24.41
N PRO A 688 7.40 -11.24 25.30
CA PRO A 688 7.81 -10.88 26.65
C PRO A 688 8.17 -12.10 27.52
N SER A 689 7.48 -13.23 27.31
CA SER A 689 7.68 -14.50 28.02
C SER A 689 8.79 -15.39 27.42
N HIS A 690 9.43 -14.95 26.34
CA HIS A 690 10.47 -15.71 25.65
C HIS A 690 11.77 -14.93 25.54
N GLU A 691 12.85 -15.69 25.40
CA GLU A 691 14.15 -15.23 24.97
C GLU A 691 14.33 -15.64 23.50
N ILE A 692 14.82 -14.71 22.67
CA ILE A 692 15.10 -14.95 21.26
C ILE A 692 16.57 -15.38 21.14
N LEU A 693 16.79 -16.66 20.81
CA LEU A 693 18.12 -17.27 20.73
C LEU A 693 18.78 -17.15 19.36
N GLU A 694 17.96 -17.11 18.31
CA GLU A 694 18.45 -16.96 16.93
C GLU A 694 17.43 -16.18 16.11
N TYR A 695 17.94 -15.26 15.30
CA TYR A 695 17.20 -14.54 14.27
C TYR A 695 17.75 -14.89 12.89
N CYS A 696 16.86 -15.12 11.92
CA CYS A 696 17.24 -15.34 10.53
C CYS A 696 16.23 -14.69 9.58
N SER A 697 16.68 -14.06 8.49
CA SER A 697 15.82 -13.46 7.47
C SER A 697 16.33 -13.72 6.06
N GLY A 698 15.41 -14.16 5.20
CA GLY A 698 15.63 -14.33 3.77
C GLY A 698 15.26 -13.10 2.95
N GLY A 699 14.85 -11.99 3.58
CA GLY A 699 14.40 -10.79 2.87
C GLY A 699 13.22 -10.08 3.55
N ALA A 700 12.66 -9.10 2.85
CA ALA A 700 11.51 -8.35 3.36
C ALA A 700 10.30 -9.28 3.56
N LYS A 701 9.74 -9.26 4.78
CA LYS A 701 8.59 -10.08 5.23
C LYS A 701 8.85 -11.59 5.15
N GLN A 702 10.12 -11.96 5.35
CA GLN A 702 10.63 -13.32 5.34
C GLN A 702 11.64 -13.49 6.48
N TYR A 703 11.20 -13.97 7.64
CA TYR A 703 12.06 -14.16 8.81
C TYR A 703 11.62 -15.33 9.68
N GLY A 704 12.56 -15.87 10.45
CA GLY A 704 12.31 -16.86 11.47
C GLY A 704 13.05 -16.54 12.77
N LEU A 705 12.49 -17.02 13.87
CA LEU A 705 13.01 -16.89 15.23
C LEU A 705 13.08 -18.26 15.90
N LYS A 706 14.14 -18.49 16.66
CA LYS A 706 14.24 -19.60 17.62
C LYS A 706 14.08 -19.04 19.03
N LEU A 707 13.12 -19.58 19.77
CA LEU A 707 12.67 -19.04 21.04
C LEU A 707 12.85 -20.05 22.18
N ARG A 708 13.10 -19.55 23.38
CA ARG A 708 13.08 -20.31 24.64
C ARG A 708 12.19 -19.61 25.65
N ARG A 709 11.30 -20.34 26.34
CA ARG A 709 10.48 -19.76 27.43
C ARG A 709 11.35 -19.41 28.64
N LYS A 710 11.11 -18.24 29.24
CA LYS A 710 11.85 -17.78 30.43
C LYS A 710 11.49 -18.56 31.70
N GLU A 711 10.21 -18.90 31.87
CA GLU A 711 9.66 -19.49 33.10
C GLU A 711 9.95 -20.98 33.27
N ARG A 712 10.33 -21.67 32.19
CA ARG A 712 10.66 -23.10 32.24
C ARG A 712 12.07 -23.27 31.71
N GLN A 713 13.00 -23.77 32.54
CA GLN A 713 14.28 -24.31 32.06
C GLN A 713 14.04 -25.61 31.28
N THR A 714 13.25 -25.53 30.21
CA THR A 714 13.00 -26.64 29.29
C THR A 714 14.03 -26.61 28.18
N THR A 715 14.53 -27.78 27.80
CA THR A 715 15.36 -27.98 26.61
C THR A 715 14.58 -27.87 25.29
N THR A 716 13.26 -27.60 25.35
CA THR A 716 12.40 -27.47 24.18
C THR A 716 12.42 -26.04 23.63
N PHE A 717 12.72 -25.91 22.35
CA PHE A 717 12.68 -24.64 21.62
C PHE A 717 11.36 -24.47 20.87
N GLU A 718 10.86 -23.24 20.81
CA GLU A 718 9.75 -22.86 19.95
C GLU A 718 10.30 -22.12 18.71
N TYR A 719 9.63 -22.28 17.57
CA TYR A 719 10.07 -21.67 16.32
C TYR A 719 8.95 -20.83 15.72
N VAL A 720 9.32 -19.63 15.28
CA VAL A 720 8.46 -18.75 14.51
C VAL A 720 9.02 -18.67 13.11
N LEU A 721 8.16 -18.82 12.10
CA LEU A 721 8.51 -18.57 10.71
C LEU A 721 7.43 -17.69 10.08
N LYS A 722 7.84 -16.63 9.40
CA LYS A 722 6.97 -15.68 8.69
C LYS A 722 7.47 -15.57 7.27
N VAL A 723 6.70 -16.07 6.31
CA VAL A 723 7.01 -16.00 4.88
C VAL A 723 5.80 -15.42 4.14
N ARG A 724 5.89 -14.16 3.72
CA ARG A 724 4.78 -13.49 3.03
C ARG A 724 4.38 -14.25 1.78
N GLY A 725 3.07 -14.47 1.63
CA GLY A 725 2.50 -15.14 0.46
C GLY A 725 2.49 -16.66 0.57
N MET A 726 2.95 -17.25 1.67
CA MET A 726 2.87 -18.69 1.92
C MET A 726 2.09 -18.96 3.21
N THR A 727 1.12 -19.86 3.12
CA THR A 727 0.44 -20.40 4.31
C THR A 727 1.30 -21.52 4.86
N LEU A 728 1.76 -21.39 6.11
CA LEU A 728 2.59 -22.36 6.80
C LEU A 728 1.69 -23.32 7.61
N ASN A 729 0.90 -24.12 6.89
CA ASN A 729 0.08 -25.16 7.51
C ASN A 729 0.94 -26.38 7.89
N TYR A 730 0.32 -27.36 8.53
CA TYR A 730 1.01 -28.57 8.99
C TYR A 730 1.76 -29.27 7.85
N ASP A 731 1.11 -29.49 6.71
CA ASP A 731 1.71 -30.12 5.53
C ASP A 731 2.97 -29.39 5.04
N VAL A 732 2.89 -28.07 4.88
CA VAL A 732 4.01 -27.24 4.41
C VAL A 732 5.22 -27.32 5.33
N ILE A 733 4.99 -27.33 6.65
CA ILE A 733 6.06 -27.36 7.65
C ILE A 733 6.66 -28.76 7.78
N GLN A 734 5.80 -29.78 7.94
CA GLN A 734 6.20 -31.13 8.32
C GLN A 734 6.57 -32.00 7.12
N ASN A 735 5.77 -31.97 6.06
CA ASN A 735 5.91 -32.86 4.91
C ASN A 735 6.70 -32.20 3.76
N GLN A 736 6.49 -30.90 3.51
CA GLN A 736 7.14 -30.19 2.40
C GLN A 736 8.43 -29.46 2.82
N GLY A 737 8.71 -29.41 4.12
CA GLY A 737 10.01 -29.01 4.66
C GLY A 737 10.29 -27.51 4.67
N LEU A 738 9.29 -26.62 4.60
CA LEU A 738 9.47 -25.19 4.88
C LEU A 738 9.34 -24.92 6.38
N ARG A 739 10.42 -25.23 7.12
CA ARG A 739 10.56 -25.04 8.57
C ARG A 739 11.79 -24.20 8.88
N TYR A 740 11.96 -23.79 10.14
CA TYR A 740 13.03 -22.89 10.56
C TYR A 740 14.43 -23.34 10.09
N ASP A 741 14.79 -24.61 10.31
CA ASP A 741 16.14 -25.11 9.99
C ASP A 741 16.46 -25.09 8.50
N THR A 742 15.52 -25.53 7.66
CA THR A 742 15.69 -25.55 6.20
C THR A 742 15.66 -24.14 5.63
N PHE A 743 14.79 -23.26 6.15
CA PHE A 743 14.78 -21.84 5.85
C PHE A 743 16.13 -21.20 6.16
N LYS A 744 16.63 -21.38 7.39
CA LYS A 744 17.94 -20.86 7.84
C LYS A 744 19.07 -21.39 6.96
N LYS A 745 19.10 -22.69 6.66
CA LYS A 745 20.10 -23.29 5.78
C LYS A 745 20.14 -22.60 4.42
N GLN A 746 18.98 -22.37 3.81
CA GLN A 746 18.91 -21.71 2.50
C GLN A 746 19.33 -20.24 2.55
N VAL A 747 18.91 -19.50 3.58
CA VAL A 747 19.33 -18.11 3.76
C VAL A 747 20.85 -18.01 3.91
N LEU A 748 21.45 -18.86 4.75
CA LEU A 748 22.89 -18.85 4.98
C LEU A 748 23.69 -19.30 3.75
N SER A 749 23.17 -20.28 2.99
CA SER A 749 23.78 -20.69 1.71
C SER A 749 23.79 -19.53 0.73
N TYR A 750 22.61 -18.94 0.48
CA TYR A 750 22.46 -17.78 -0.41
C TYR A 750 23.33 -16.60 0.01
N ALA A 751 23.41 -16.29 1.31
CA ALA A 751 24.22 -15.19 1.80
C ALA A 751 25.73 -15.37 1.58
N ARG A 752 26.21 -16.62 1.46
CA ARG A 752 27.63 -16.94 1.23
C ARG A 752 27.97 -17.08 -0.24
N THR A 753 27.11 -17.71 -1.03
CA THR A 753 27.42 -18.09 -2.41
C THR A 753 26.68 -17.26 -3.45
N GLY A 754 25.57 -16.61 -3.08
CA GLY A 754 24.62 -16.00 -4.02
C GLY A 754 23.74 -17.01 -4.75
N GLU A 755 23.92 -18.31 -4.51
CA GLU A 755 23.17 -19.38 -5.18
C GLU A 755 21.80 -19.59 -4.53
N LEU A 756 20.79 -19.83 -5.36
CA LEU A 756 19.41 -20.03 -4.94
C LEU A 756 19.05 -21.50 -5.01
N GLU A 757 18.84 -22.12 -3.85
CA GLU A 757 18.21 -23.44 -3.74
C GLU A 757 16.76 -23.26 -3.29
N PRO A 758 15.76 -23.35 -4.18
CA PRO A 758 14.37 -23.11 -3.79
C PRO A 758 13.71 -24.28 -3.06
N ILE A 759 12.75 -23.99 -2.16
CA ILE A 759 11.80 -25.00 -1.63
C ILE A 759 10.50 -24.90 -2.44
N ASN A 760 10.13 -25.98 -3.10
CA ASN A 760 8.88 -26.07 -3.84
C ASN A 760 7.73 -26.44 -2.90
N ILE A 761 6.66 -25.67 -2.94
CA ILE A 761 5.48 -25.81 -2.11
C ILE A 761 4.26 -26.08 -2.99
N LEU A 762 3.51 -27.12 -2.66
CA LEU A 762 2.27 -27.52 -3.31
C LEU A 762 1.10 -27.31 -2.35
N TYR A 763 0.14 -26.47 -2.74
CA TYR A 763 -1.18 -26.43 -2.11
C TYR A 763 -2.12 -27.27 -2.97
N PRO A 764 -2.50 -28.49 -2.57
CA PRO A 764 -3.25 -29.41 -3.43
C PRO A 764 -4.65 -28.89 -3.79
N ASN A 765 -5.29 -28.20 -2.85
CA ASN A 765 -6.67 -27.75 -2.96
C ASN A 765 -6.78 -26.23 -2.88
N PHE A 766 -6.49 -25.54 -3.99
CA PHE A 766 -6.63 -24.08 -4.07
C PHE A 766 -7.86 -23.70 -4.90
N LEU A 767 -8.81 -23.00 -4.27
CA LEU A 767 -10.03 -22.54 -4.93
C LEU A 767 -9.73 -21.39 -5.88
N ARG A 768 -10.13 -21.55 -7.15
CA ARG A 768 -10.06 -20.51 -8.18
C ARG A 768 -11.47 -20.20 -8.69
N PRO A 769 -12.05 -19.05 -8.32
CA PRO A 769 -13.29 -18.59 -8.92
C PRO A 769 -13.05 -18.18 -10.38
N SER A 770 -14.00 -18.48 -11.27
CA SER A 770 -14.00 -18.07 -12.68
C SER A 770 -15.34 -17.43 -13.03
N ILE A 771 -15.35 -16.13 -13.30
CA ILE A 771 -16.57 -15.42 -13.72
C ILE A 771 -17.03 -15.92 -15.08
N LYS A 772 -16.09 -16.11 -16.00
CA LYS A 772 -16.34 -16.65 -17.34
C LYS A 772 -17.10 -17.97 -17.29
N ASP A 773 -16.60 -18.93 -16.51
CA ASP A 773 -17.23 -20.26 -16.42
C ASP A 773 -18.39 -20.29 -15.41
N GLY A 774 -18.54 -19.21 -14.65
CA GLY A 774 -19.50 -19.07 -13.57
C GLY A 774 -19.36 -20.13 -12.48
N CYS A 775 -18.14 -20.62 -12.25
CA CYS A 775 -17.87 -21.72 -11.33
C CYS A 775 -16.69 -21.41 -10.39
N VAL A 776 -16.51 -22.26 -9.39
CA VAL A 776 -15.32 -22.28 -8.54
C VAL A 776 -14.71 -23.65 -8.67
N ILE A 777 -13.45 -23.71 -9.11
CA ILE A 777 -12.72 -24.96 -9.31
C ILE A 777 -11.61 -25.09 -8.27
N SER A 778 -11.40 -26.30 -7.76
CA SER A 778 -10.20 -26.64 -6.97
C SER A 778 -9.09 -27.06 -7.95
N LYS A 779 -7.94 -26.39 -7.87
CA LYS A 779 -6.73 -26.78 -8.62
C LYS A 779 -5.50 -26.69 -7.72
N PRO A 780 -4.47 -27.53 -7.93
CA PRO A 780 -3.22 -27.37 -7.22
C PRO A 780 -2.57 -26.00 -7.50
N LEU A 781 -2.00 -25.39 -6.47
CA LEU A 781 -1.22 -24.16 -6.56
C LEU A 781 0.22 -24.44 -6.14
N TYR A 782 1.14 -24.26 -7.08
CA TYR A 782 2.57 -24.37 -6.86
C TYR A 782 3.15 -23.01 -6.47
N LYS A 783 3.95 -22.98 -5.42
CA LYS A 783 4.76 -21.83 -5.00
C LYS A 783 6.19 -22.27 -4.80
N MET A 784 7.10 -21.30 -4.83
CA MET A 784 8.52 -21.52 -4.65
C MET A 784 9.04 -20.53 -3.60
N TYR A 785 9.62 -21.05 -2.53
CA TYR A 785 10.34 -20.23 -1.57
C TYR A 785 11.79 -20.09 -2.02
N LYS A 786 12.29 -18.86 -1.99
CA LYS A 786 13.70 -18.53 -2.16
C LYS A 786 14.01 -17.23 -1.40
N PRO A 787 15.21 -17.06 -0.84
CA PRO A 787 15.63 -15.77 -0.30
C PRO A 787 15.57 -14.67 -1.37
N VAL A 788 15.09 -13.48 -1.01
CA VAL A 788 15.01 -12.30 -1.88
C VAL A 788 15.49 -11.06 -1.13
N VAL A 789 16.78 -10.74 -1.29
CA VAL A 789 17.44 -9.59 -0.65
C VAL A 789 17.80 -8.55 -1.70
N CYS A 790 16.79 -7.80 -2.15
CA CYS A 790 16.92 -6.84 -3.25
C CYS A 790 17.05 -5.38 -2.77
N LYS A 791 17.39 -5.17 -1.50
CA LYS A 791 17.46 -3.83 -0.87
C LYS A 791 18.87 -3.36 -0.51
N GLY A 792 19.88 -4.15 -0.86
CA GLY A 792 21.27 -3.86 -0.60
C GLY A 792 22.18 -4.98 -1.10
N ILE A 793 23.45 -4.93 -0.70
CA ILE A 793 24.47 -5.92 -1.01
C ILE A 793 24.82 -6.68 0.26
N ILE A 794 24.75 -8.00 0.23
CA ILE A 794 25.09 -8.86 1.36
C ILE A 794 26.61 -8.95 1.46
N ARG A 795 27.14 -8.72 2.65
CA ARG A 795 28.52 -9.05 3.01
C ARG A 795 28.56 -10.46 3.61
N PRO A 796 29.20 -11.45 2.94
CA PRO A 796 29.25 -12.84 3.40
C PRO A 796 29.79 -13.06 4.81
N SER A 797 30.82 -12.31 5.21
CA SER A 797 31.54 -12.55 6.47
C SER A 797 30.68 -12.39 7.73
N ASP A 798 29.72 -11.49 7.72
CA ASP A 798 28.87 -11.16 8.87
C ASP A 798 27.37 -11.10 8.55
N TYR A 799 26.98 -11.42 7.32
CA TYR A 799 25.60 -11.43 6.84
C TYR A 799 24.92 -10.05 6.86
N VAL A 800 25.67 -8.95 6.95
CA VAL A 800 25.12 -7.58 6.93
C VAL A 800 24.67 -7.23 5.52
N VAL A 801 23.52 -6.54 5.42
CA VAL A 801 22.99 -5.97 4.18
C VAL A 801 23.46 -4.53 4.07
N LEU A 802 24.51 -4.31 3.28
CA LEU A 802 25.07 -3.00 3.00
C LEU A 802 24.12 -2.20 2.09
N ASN A 803 23.85 -0.95 2.46
CA ASN A 803 23.05 -0.04 1.63
C ASN A 803 23.70 0.16 0.26
N PHE A 804 22.89 0.30 -0.79
CA PHE A 804 23.41 0.73 -2.09
C PHE A 804 24.12 2.09 -1.96
N GLY A 805 25.39 2.15 -2.31
CA GLY A 805 26.22 3.33 -2.09
C GLY A 805 27.09 3.29 -0.82
N HIS A 806 27.14 2.18 -0.10
CA HIS A 806 28.07 1.96 1.00
C HIS A 806 29.52 2.21 0.56
N ILE A 807 30.33 2.80 1.44
CA ILE A 807 31.75 3.06 1.21
C ILE A 807 32.52 2.44 2.36
N ASN A 808 33.47 1.56 2.04
CA ASN A 808 34.42 1.03 3.02
C ASN A 808 35.36 2.17 3.45
N ASN A 809 35.11 2.77 4.61
CA ASN A 809 36.01 3.78 5.16
C ASN A 809 37.29 3.11 5.67
N ILE A 810 38.44 3.49 5.11
CA ILE A 810 39.78 3.17 5.63
C ILE A 810 40.08 4.00 6.91
N HIS A 811 39.25 4.99 7.24
CA HIS A 811 39.37 5.79 8.46
C HIS A 811 38.05 5.84 9.24
N PRO A 812 37.98 5.29 10.47
CA PRO A 812 36.80 5.38 11.32
C PRO A 812 36.50 6.84 11.65
N ARG A 813 35.21 7.18 11.76
CA ARG A 813 34.77 8.46 12.35
C ARG A 813 35.36 8.54 13.75
N ILE A 814 36.24 9.51 13.97
CA ILE A 814 36.51 10.01 15.32
C ILE A 814 35.21 10.69 15.76
N SER A 815 34.52 10.10 16.73
CA SER A 815 33.38 10.75 17.38
C SER A 815 33.83 12.13 17.87
N PRO A 816 33.09 13.22 17.62
CA PRO A 816 33.33 14.45 18.35
C PRO A 816 33.03 14.20 19.84
N PRO A 817 33.74 14.88 20.76
CA PRO A 817 33.56 14.73 22.20
C PRO A 817 32.13 15.06 22.66
#